data_AF-A0A522VHU3-F1
#
_entry.id   AF-A0A522VHU3-F1
#
_cell.length_a   1.000
_cell.length_b   1.000
_cell.length_c   1.000
_cell.angle_alpha   90.00
_cell.angle_beta   90.00
_cell.angle_gamma   90.00
#
_symmetry.space_group_name_H-M   'P 1'
#
loop_
_entity.id
_entity.type
_entity.pdbx_description
1 polymer ?
#
loop_
_entity_poly.entity_id
_entity_poly.type
_entity_poly.pdbx_seq_one_letter_code
_entity_poly.pdbx_strand_id
1 'polypeptide(L)'
;ATSSPIVGNYDTPGTAIGVAVSGGYAYVADYLNGLQIVDISNPASPKLAGFYETDGTAYAVAVSGDFAFIADYWSGMPMLDITAPHDPTLTSNSATYTAVGVTVEGNYAYLARGDYGIEIRNISRPSTQLSVKSFETPGYASSVAVKGDYAYVADGGSGLEIINISDPANPVSVGAIPTSDAQSVAVSGNYAYVADGSGGLRIINVSNPAHPLLADSVDTPGSASGVAVNGDHAYVADGSRGLQTIDVSDPTNAVLSSTIDTPSSASAVAVNGNYAYVADGDGGLQVIQLSANASPTGKVTISGNAAQGQTLTASNTLADADGLGVVNYQWQADGVTVGKGVTYKLTEAEVGKVITVLAKYTDQGGIQEAVSSAPTDPVAQVDVGAEPGVSLTALDGLATGEDGTEISFAVTLDTQPTRDVNITFSSSDTSEGVIFKPNFTFTADNWNKAQTLIVSGVDDFLNDHDVSYNIAGTIRTLDVNYGRVEIGNLKLTNVDDGRDTALILSGDAGGAPANDVLQGQDAGDRLYGLLLMDDLSGGLGDDRLYGGYDDDRLYGDGGNDQLFGEQDDDRLEGGAGNDSLDGGLGVDTMIGGAGNDIYYLGYDAKDIVQDQGLPGDIDTVIMPYQLSSYTLAKGIENATITPGTQASNLTGNDGDNALTGNDGRNQLIGGVGRDSLFGGVGADSLSGGTGADIIVGGSGKDVLVSGAGADRFDFNSTGDTGTTSTTQDVINDFSSAEGDKIDLKDIDADTTAAGDQAFAAEITVGGTFSGGFASPGDLYFDKTAHVLYGNNDGDAAADFAIQLNGVSSLTDTALVL
;
A
#
# COMPACT_ATOMS: atom_id res chain seq x y z
N ALA A 1 39.79 -27.31 0.51
CA ALA A 1 39.43 -26.33 -0.51
C ALA A 1 37.92 -26.23 -0.45
N THR A 2 37.39 -25.07 -0.07
CA THR A 2 35.99 -24.75 -0.30
C THR A 2 35.76 -24.69 -1.81
N SER A 3 34.61 -25.16 -2.28
CA SER A 3 34.14 -24.88 -3.64
C SER A 3 33.90 -23.37 -3.81
N SER A 4 33.87 -22.90 -5.05
CA SER A 4 33.26 -21.60 -5.33
C SER A 4 31.77 -21.65 -4.93
N PRO A 5 31.19 -20.55 -4.40
CA PRO A 5 29.74 -20.46 -4.27
C PRO A 5 29.03 -20.36 -5.64
N ILE A 6 29.76 -19.98 -6.70
CA ILE A 6 29.30 -20.20 -8.08
C ILE A 6 29.27 -21.71 -8.34
N VAL A 7 28.07 -22.27 -8.47
CA VAL A 7 27.85 -23.71 -8.70
C VAL A 7 27.73 -24.08 -10.17
N GLY A 8 27.32 -23.13 -11.02
CA GLY A 8 27.19 -23.31 -12.46
C GLY A 8 27.18 -21.98 -13.21
N ASN A 9 27.42 -22.03 -14.51
CA ASN A 9 27.35 -20.90 -15.42
C ASN A 9 26.72 -21.32 -16.76
N TYR A 10 26.07 -20.38 -17.43
CA TYR A 10 25.70 -20.49 -18.84
C TYR A 10 26.21 -19.24 -19.58
N ASP A 11 27.24 -19.43 -20.41
CA ASP A 11 27.81 -18.38 -21.25
C ASP A 11 26.78 -18.01 -22.35
N THR A 12 26.19 -16.83 -22.26
CA THR A 12 25.25 -16.31 -23.27
C THR A 12 26.00 -15.84 -24.52
N PRO A 13 25.35 -15.74 -25.70
CA PRO A 13 26.03 -15.32 -26.92
C PRO A 13 26.42 -13.83 -26.96
N GLY A 14 26.01 -13.01 -25.99
CA GLY A 14 26.26 -11.57 -25.93
C GLY A 14 26.72 -11.12 -24.54
N THR A 15 26.05 -10.08 -24.04
CA THR A 15 26.34 -9.43 -22.76
C THR A 15 25.06 -9.50 -21.94
N ALA A 16 25.03 -10.32 -20.88
CA ALA A 16 23.86 -10.48 -20.03
C ALA A 16 23.66 -9.23 -19.14
N ILE A 17 22.55 -8.51 -19.34
CA ILE A 17 22.23 -7.28 -18.60
C ILE A 17 21.16 -7.53 -17.53
N GLY A 18 20.02 -8.11 -17.94
CA GLY A 18 18.86 -8.36 -17.07
C GLY A 18 18.57 -9.84 -16.88
N VAL A 19 17.97 -10.22 -15.75
CA VAL A 19 17.60 -11.61 -15.45
C VAL A 19 16.33 -11.69 -14.61
N ALA A 20 15.46 -12.64 -14.95
CA ALA A 20 14.29 -13.05 -14.17
C ALA A 20 14.23 -14.58 -14.07
N VAL A 21 13.47 -15.14 -13.12
CA VAL A 21 13.40 -16.59 -12.88
C VAL A 21 11.95 -17.02 -12.65
N SER A 22 11.51 -18.05 -13.36
CA SER A 22 10.17 -18.65 -13.20
C SER A 22 10.13 -20.10 -13.69
N GLY A 23 9.32 -20.95 -13.06
CA GLY A 23 8.97 -22.29 -13.58
C GLY A 23 10.14 -23.28 -13.75
N GLY A 24 11.30 -23.05 -13.14
CA GLY A 24 12.52 -23.86 -13.36
C GLY A 24 13.39 -23.36 -14.53
N TYR A 25 13.14 -22.14 -15.02
CA TYR A 25 13.91 -21.46 -16.06
C TYR A 25 14.40 -20.10 -15.58
N ALA A 26 15.60 -19.71 -16.01
CA ALA A 26 16.11 -18.34 -15.95
C ALA A 26 15.95 -17.69 -17.33
N TYR A 27 15.46 -16.45 -17.33
CA TYR A 27 15.16 -15.64 -18.51
C TYR A 27 16.15 -14.49 -18.50
N VAL A 28 17.01 -14.39 -19.52
CA VAL A 28 18.15 -13.47 -19.53
C VAL A 28 18.05 -12.53 -20.72
N ALA A 29 18.03 -11.22 -20.44
CA ALA A 29 18.14 -10.17 -21.44
C ALA A 29 19.62 -10.02 -21.83
N ASP A 30 19.97 -10.53 -23.02
CA ASP A 30 21.34 -10.69 -23.53
C ASP A 30 21.72 -9.57 -24.51
N TYR A 31 21.30 -8.35 -24.20
CA TYR A 31 21.59 -7.12 -24.93
C TYR A 31 21.23 -7.23 -26.43
N LEU A 32 22.22 -7.46 -27.30
CA LEU A 32 22.03 -7.54 -28.76
C LEU A 32 21.48 -8.88 -29.28
N ASN A 33 21.32 -9.91 -28.44
CA ASN A 33 20.72 -11.21 -28.83
C ASN A 33 19.32 -11.44 -28.23
N GLY A 34 18.63 -10.38 -27.79
CA GLY A 34 17.28 -10.46 -27.23
C GLY A 34 17.19 -11.27 -25.94
N LEU A 35 16.33 -12.29 -25.93
CA LEU A 35 16.08 -13.16 -24.78
C LEU A 35 16.76 -14.52 -24.93
N GLN A 36 17.48 -14.96 -23.90
CA GLN A 36 17.93 -16.34 -23.72
C GLN A 36 17.11 -17.00 -22.60
N ILE A 37 16.57 -18.20 -22.84
CA ILE A 37 15.81 -18.98 -21.85
C ILE A 37 16.64 -20.20 -21.45
N VAL A 38 17.00 -20.29 -20.17
CA VAL A 38 17.96 -21.26 -19.64
C VAL A 38 17.25 -22.20 -18.65
N ASP A 39 17.26 -23.50 -18.95
CA ASP A 39 16.88 -24.56 -18.01
C ASP A 39 17.86 -24.56 -16.83
N ILE A 40 17.34 -24.29 -15.63
CA ILE A 40 18.06 -24.24 -14.36
C ILE A 40 17.61 -25.37 -13.41
N SER A 41 16.86 -26.37 -13.90
CA SER A 41 16.45 -27.56 -13.13
C SER A 41 17.63 -28.37 -12.56
N ASN A 42 18.84 -28.12 -13.07
CA ASN A 42 20.10 -28.44 -12.41
C ASN A 42 20.96 -27.17 -12.30
N PRO A 43 20.96 -26.47 -11.15
CA PRO A 43 21.74 -25.25 -10.93
C PRO A 43 23.25 -25.38 -11.17
N ALA A 44 23.81 -26.60 -11.06
CA ALA A 44 25.21 -26.88 -11.33
C ALA A 44 25.51 -27.26 -12.80
N SER A 45 24.50 -27.28 -13.66
CA SER A 45 24.63 -27.50 -15.10
C SER A 45 23.47 -26.84 -15.87
N PRO A 46 23.32 -25.51 -15.81
CA PRO A 46 22.29 -24.78 -16.55
C PRO A 46 22.53 -24.90 -18.06
N LYS A 47 21.45 -24.87 -18.86
CA LYS A 47 21.51 -25.10 -20.32
C LYS A 47 20.47 -24.27 -21.06
N LEU A 48 20.80 -23.80 -22.26
CA LEU A 48 19.82 -23.18 -23.15
C LEU A 48 18.63 -24.14 -23.40
N ALA A 49 17.43 -23.69 -23.07
CA ALA A 49 16.16 -24.31 -23.44
C ALA A 49 15.68 -23.78 -24.81
N GLY A 50 15.69 -22.45 -24.95
CA GLY A 50 15.26 -21.72 -26.15
C GLY A 50 15.75 -20.27 -26.11
N PHE A 51 15.50 -19.50 -27.18
CA PHE A 51 15.89 -18.09 -27.28
C PHE A 51 14.96 -17.34 -28.24
N TYR A 52 14.97 -16.01 -28.16
CA TYR A 52 14.26 -15.13 -29.09
C TYR A 52 15.10 -13.87 -29.38
N GLU A 53 15.55 -13.72 -30.63
CA GLU A 53 16.24 -12.51 -31.09
C GLU A 53 15.22 -11.36 -31.25
N THR A 54 15.43 -10.25 -30.56
CA THR A 54 14.62 -9.02 -30.72
C THR A 54 15.25 -8.09 -31.75
N ASP A 55 14.48 -7.18 -32.36
CA ASP A 55 14.95 -6.24 -33.39
C ASP A 55 15.81 -5.08 -32.83
N GLY A 56 16.35 -5.20 -31.60
CA GLY A 56 16.88 -4.07 -30.84
C GLY A 56 17.95 -4.41 -29.79
N THR A 57 17.72 -3.95 -28.55
CA THR A 57 18.63 -4.16 -27.42
C THR A 57 17.83 -4.41 -26.15
N ALA A 58 17.85 -5.65 -25.65
CA ALA A 58 17.16 -6.06 -24.43
C ALA A 58 17.95 -5.69 -23.17
N TYR A 59 17.34 -4.90 -22.29
CA TYR A 59 17.94 -4.46 -21.02
C TYR A 59 17.40 -5.24 -19.82
N ALA A 60 16.08 -5.38 -19.72
CA ALA A 60 15.40 -6.09 -18.64
C ALA A 60 14.37 -7.09 -19.16
N VAL A 61 13.98 -8.04 -18.31
CA VAL A 61 12.92 -9.00 -18.59
C VAL A 61 12.10 -9.25 -17.32
N ALA A 62 10.77 -9.28 -17.46
CA ALA A 62 9.83 -9.73 -16.45
C ALA A 62 9.07 -10.97 -16.96
N VAL A 63 8.54 -11.78 -16.04
CA VAL A 63 7.79 -13.01 -16.38
C VAL A 63 6.54 -13.07 -15.52
N SER A 64 5.37 -13.23 -16.14
CA SER A 64 4.09 -13.38 -15.45
C SER A 64 3.25 -14.45 -16.14
N GLY A 65 2.88 -15.49 -15.40
CA GLY A 65 2.21 -16.68 -15.92
C GLY A 65 2.97 -17.31 -17.10
N ASP A 66 2.27 -17.48 -18.21
CA ASP A 66 2.76 -18.07 -19.46
C ASP A 66 3.46 -17.06 -20.41
N PHE A 67 3.80 -15.85 -19.93
CA PHE A 67 4.37 -14.78 -20.76
C PHE A 67 5.67 -14.19 -20.21
N ALA A 68 6.63 -13.93 -21.10
CA ALA A 68 7.83 -13.13 -20.85
C ALA A 68 7.71 -11.76 -21.52
N PHE A 69 8.11 -10.70 -20.81
CA PHE A 69 8.00 -9.29 -21.21
C PHE A 69 9.41 -8.70 -21.22
N ILE A 70 9.89 -8.22 -22.37
CA ILE A 70 11.26 -7.72 -22.52
C ILE A 70 11.22 -6.20 -22.64
N ALA A 71 12.01 -5.49 -21.82
CA ALA A 71 12.30 -4.08 -22.03
C ALA A 71 13.40 -3.96 -23.10
N ASP A 72 13.03 -3.51 -24.30
CA ASP A 72 13.94 -3.37 -25.43
C ASP A 72 13.97 -1.93 -25.94
N TYR A 73 15.16 -1.34 -26.02
CA TYR A 73 15.35 0.06 -26.35
C TYR A 73 14.91 0.42 -27.80
N TRP A 74 14.98 -0.51 -28.77
CA TRP A 74 14.55 -0.26 -30.15
C TRP A 74 13.29 -1.02 -30.57
N SER A 75 12.99 -2.16 -29.93
CA SER A 75 11.76 -2.92 -30.18
C SER A 75 10.58 -2.41 -29.33
N GLY A 76 10.85 -1.88 -28.14
CA GLY A 76 9.88 -1.43 -27.14
C GLY A 76 9.54 -2.50 -26.11
N MET A 77 8.40 -3.19 -26.25
CA MET A 77 8.05 -4.31 -25.36
C MET A 77 7.62 -5.58 -26.11
N PRO A 78 8.56 -6.37 -26.63
CA PRO A 78 8.29 -7.73 -27.08
C PRO A 78 7.69 -8.55 -25.92
N MET A 79 6.50 -9.11 -26.15
CA MET A 79 5.85 -10.02 -25.22
C MET A 79 5.71 -11.40 -25.88
N LEU A 80 6.34 -12.40 -25.27
CA LEU A 80 6.50 -13.74 -25.80
C LEU A 80 5.64 -14.73 -25.03
N ASP A 81 4.92 -15.59 -25.75
CA ASP A 81 4.36 -16.83 -25.19
C ASP A 81 5.53 -17.78 -24.92
N ILE A 82 5.63 -18.22 -23.65
CA ILE A 82 6.65 -19.13 -23.14
C ILE A 82 6.07 -20.46 -22.64
N THR A 83 4.82 -20.80 -23.01
CA THR A 83 4.22 -22.13 -22.74
C THR A 83 5.08 -23.28 -23.28
N ALA A 84 5.86 -23.00 -24.32
CA ALA A 84 6.96 -23.82 -24.81
C ALA A 84 8.30 -23.07 -24.66
N PRO A 85 9.02 -23.18 -23.52
CA PRO A 85 10.28 -22.45 -23.25
C PRO A 85 11.44 -22.75 -24.22
N HIS A 86 11.24 -23.66 -25.17
CA HIS A 86 12.20 -24.08 -26.19
C HIS A 86 11.89 -23.55 -27.61
N ASP A 87 10.71 -22.95 -27.80
CA ASP A 87 10.26 -22.33 -29.05
C ASP A 87 9.37 -21.10 -28.70
N PRO A 88 9.92 -20.08 -28.00
CA PRO A 88 9.14 -18.94 -27.52
C PRO A 88 8.64 -18.09 -28.70
N THR A 89 7.37 -17.67 -28.67
CA THR A 89 6.73 -16.99 -29.83
C THR A 89 6.23 -15.60 -29.50
N LEU A 90 6.49 -14.63 -30.40
CA LEU A 90 6.02 -13.26 -30.25
C LEU A 90 4.50 -13.18 -30.34
N THR A 91 3.86 -12.86 -29.22
CA THR A 91 2.41 -12.69 -29.14
C THR A 91 2.00 -11.25 -29.50
N SER A 92 2.78 -10.27 -29.05
CA SER A 92 2.60 -8.85 -29.37
C SER A 92 3.89 -8.07 -29.10
N ASN A 93 4.01 -6.87 -29.69
CA ASN A 93 5.05 -5.91 -29.36
C ASN A 93 4.48 -4.48 -29.40
N SER A 94 4.72 -3.67 -28.37
CA SER A 94 4.51 -2.23 -28.44
C SER A 94 5.76 -1.52 -28.97
N ALA A 95 5.66 -0.87 -30.12
CA ALA A 95 6.77 -0.15 -30.78
C ALA A 95 7.15 1.20 -30.12
N THR A 96 7.15 1.27 -28.78
CA THR A 96 7.60 2.42 -28.00
C THR A 96 9.06 2.26 -27.62
N TYR A 97 9.92 2.88 -28.43
CA TYR A 97 11.36 3.00 -28.21
C TYR A 97 11.72 3.49 -26.79
N THR A 98 12.96 3.23 -26.37
CA THR A 98 13.60 3.60 -25.09
C THR A 98 13.20 2.83 -23.82
N ALA A 99 12.48 1.71 -23.92
CA ALA A 99 12.27 0.83 -22.77
C ALA A 99 13.61 0.24 -22.25
N VAL A 100 13.88 0.39 -20.95
CA VAL A 100 15.09 -0.13 -20.28
C VAL A 100 14.76 -0.99 -19.05
N GLY A 101 13.69 -0.67 -18.32
CA GLY A 101 13.15 -1.50 -17.24
C GLY A 101 11.71 -1.95 -17.54
N VAL A 102 11.32 -3.11 -17.01
CA VAL A 102 9.93 -3.61 -17.06
C VAL A 102 9.59 -4.40 -15.80
N THR A 103 8.40 -4.17 -15.26
CA THR A 103 7.75 -5.08 -14.30
C THR A 103 6.27 -5.29 -14.69
N VAL A 104 5.62 -6.30 -14.12
CA VAL A 104 4.25 -6.70 -14.43
C VAL A 104 3.50 -7.00 -13.15
N GLU A 105 2.37 -6.32 -12.93
CA GLU A 105 1.47 -6.54 -11.80
C GLU A 105 0.03 -6.68 -12.30
N GLY A 106 -0.62 -7.79 -11.95
CA GLY A 106 -1.97 -8.12 -12.41
C GLY A 106 -2.16 -8.01 -13.93
N ASN A 107 -3.01 -7.06 -14.35
CA ASN A 107 -3.36 -6.80 -15.75
C ASN A 107 -2.49 -5.74 -16.45
N TYR A 108 -1.42 -5.26 -15.80
CA TYR A 108 -0.63 -4.11 -16.26
C TYR A 108 0.87 -4.42 -16.31
N ALA A 109 1.53 -3.91 -17.35
CA ALA A 109 2.99 -3.85 -17.46
C ALA A 109 3.45 -2.39 -17.30
N TYR A 110 4.48 -2.18 -16.49
CA TYR A 110 5.04 -0.88 -16.15
C TYR A 110 6.45 -0.83 -16.72
N LEU A 111 6.73 0.13 -17.59
CA LEU A 111 8.01 0.27 -18.27
C LEU A 111 8.74 1.52 -17.82
N ALA A 112 9.99 1.36 -17.38
CA ALA A 112 10.91 2.47 -17.20
C ALA A 112 11.57 2.78 -18.56
N ARG A 113 11.47 4.04 -19.01
CA ARG A 113 11.77 4.45 -20.40
C ARG A 113 12.91 5.47 -20.52
N GLY A 114 13.79 5.56 -19.52
CA GLY A 114 14.89 6.52 -19.48
C GLY A 114 14.40 7.96 -19.32
N ASP A 115 14.86 8.85 -20.20
CA ASP A 115 14.51 10.30 -20.21
C ASP A 115 13.02 10.62 -20.48
N TYR A 116 12.14 9.61 -20.51
CA TYR A 116 10.69 9.71 -20.75
C TYR A 116 9.85 9.23 -19.56
N GLY A 117 10.47 9.01 -18.40
CA GLY A 117 9.82 8.47 -17.21
C GLY A 117 9.26 7.06 -17.40
N ILE A 118 8.02 6.84 -16.98
CA ILE A 118 7.36 5.53 -17.07
C ILE A 118 6.20 5.50 -18.08
N GLU A 119 5.92 4.32 -18.63
CA GLU A 119 4.71 4.04 -19.39
C GLU A 119 3.98 2.82 -18.80
N ILE A 120 2.68 2.99 -18.56
CA ILE A 120 1.79 1.95 -18.05
C ILE A 120 0.98 1.37 -19.21
N ARG A 121 0.98 0.05 -19.36
CA ARG A 121 0.32 -0.69 -20.43
C ARG A 121 -0.66 -1.71 -19.90
N ASN A 122 -1.87 -1.72 -20.41
CA ASN A 122 -2.84 -2.79 -20.15
C ASN A 122 -2.50 -3.99 -21.05
N ILE A 123 -2.26 -5.14 -20.41
CA ILE A 123 -1.84 -6.41 -21.03
C ILE A 123 -2.91 -7.51 -20.91
N SER A 124 -4.09 -7.21 -20.35
CA SER A 124 -5.23 -8.15 -20.18
C SER A 124 -5.68 -8.85 -21.47
N ARG A 125 -5.24 -8.35 -22.62
CA ARG A 125 -5.46 -8.92 -23.96
C ARG A 125 -4.09 -9.19 -24.60
N PRO A 126 -3.51 -10.39 -24.45
CA PRO A 126 -2.14 -10.70 -24.86
C PRO A 126 -1.74 -10.26 -26.29
N SER A 127 -2.66 -10.33 -27.26
CA SER A 127 -2.42 -9.92 -28.65
C SER A 127 -2.36 -8.40 -28.89
N THR A 128 -2.68 -7.58 -27.88
CA THR A 128 -2.82 -6.11 -28.00
C THR A 128 -2.43 -5.40 -26.70
N GLN A 129 -1.18 -4.93 -26.63
CA GLN A 129 -0.68 -4.10 -25.53
C GLN A 129 -1.16 -2.66 -25.70
N LEU A 130 -2.13 -2.21 -24.92
CA LEU A 130 -2.65 -0.85 -25.00
C LEU A 130 -1.87 0.06 -24.05
N SER A 131 -1.36 1.19 -24.55
CA SER A 131 -0.83 2.26 -23.69
C SER A 131 -1.98 2.88 -22.92
N VAL A 132 -1.83 3.03 -21.61
CA VAL A 132 -2.83 3.59 -20.69
C VAL A 132 -2.43 5.02 -20.35
N LYS A 133 -1.19 5.21 -19.90
CA LYS A 133 -0.60 6.52 -19.61
C LYS A 133 0.92 6.47 -19.76
N SER A 134 1.52 7.56 -20.23
CA SER A 134 2.93 7.90 -19.99
C SER A 134 3.00 8.98 -18.91
N PHE A 135 3.96 8.85 -17.99
CA PHE A 135 4.18 9.78 -16.88
C PHE A 135 5.68 10.11 -16.83
N GLU A 136 6.03 11.38 -17.06
CA GLU A 136 7.42 11.84 -17.04
C GLU A 136 7.92 11.94 -15.59
N THR A 137 9.10 11.39 -15.31
CA THR A 137 9.81 11.54 -14.03
C THR A 137 10.92 12.59 -14.15
N PRO A 138 11.45 13.16 -13.05
CA PRO A 138 12.41 14.26 -13.11
C PRO A 138 13.79 13.94 -13.73
N GLY A 139 14.14 12.65 -13.87
CA GLY A 139 15.47 12.18 -14.26
C GLY A 139 15.46 11.08 -15.31
N TYR A 140 16.17 9.98 -15.03
CA TYR A 140 16.32 8.85 -15.96
C TYR A 140 15.74 7.59 -15.33
N ALA A 141 14.52 7.24 -15.70
CA ALA A 141 13.85 6.03 -15.22
C ALA A 141 14.57 4.78 -15.73
N SER A 142 15.40 4.19 -14.86
CA SER A 142 16.24 3.01 -15.12
C SER A 142 15.50 1.71 -14.80
N SER A 143 14.71 1.70 -13.72
CA SER A 143 14.02 0.53 -13.21
C SER A 143 12.72 0.92 -12.50
N VAL A 144 11.75 0.01 -12.47
CA VAL A 144 10.47 0.19 -11.78
C VAL A 144 10.07 -1.10 -11.06
N ALA A 145 9.72 -0.97 -9.79
CA ALA A 145 9.07 -2.00 -8.99
C ALA A 145 7.64 -1.54 -8.63
N VAL A 146 6.73 -2.49 -8.42
CA VAL A 146 5.34 -2.21 -8.02
C VAL A 146 5.03 -3.00 -6.76
N LYS A 147 4.28 -2.39 -5.83
CA LYS A 147 3.72 -3.08 -4.66
C LYS A 147 2.40 -2.39 -4.27
N GLY A 148 1.27 -3.08 -4.51
CA GLY A 148 -0.05 -2.48 -4.35
C GLY A 148 -0.21 -1.24 -5.25
N ASP A 149 -0.82 -0.19 -4.70
CA ASP A 149 -1.14 1.06 -5.41
C ASP A 149 0.07 1.95 -5.75
N TYR A 150 1.31 1.47 -5.59
CA TYR A 150 2.51 2.30 -5.78
C TYR A 150 3.53 1.68 -6.74
N ALA A 151 3.93 2.49 -7.73
CA ALA A 151 5.12 2.28 -8.54
C ALA A 151 6.31 3.04 -7.92
N TYR A 152 7.39 2.32 -7.70
CA TYR A 152 8.65 2.80 -7.15
C TYR A 152 9.65 2.83 -8.29
N VAL A 153 10.14 4.01 -8.67
CA VAL A 153 10.97 4.21 -9.86
C VAL A 153 12.38 4.64 -9.45
N ALA A 154 13.37 3.86 -9.85
CA ALA A 154 14.77 4.27 -9.81
C ALA A 154 14.99 5.27 -10.95
N ASP A 155 15.19 6.55 -10.61
CA ASP A 155 15.17 7.68 -11.55
C ASP A 155 16.56 8.32 -11.76
N GLY A 156 17.62 7.49 -11.62
CA GLY A 156 19.01 7.91 -11.78
C GLY A 156 19.40 8.99 -10.76
N GLY A 157 19.90 10.12 -11.27
CA GLY A 157 20.35 11.26 -10.44
C GLY A 157 19.24 12.00 -9.69
N SER A 158 17.96 11.70 -9.92
CA SER A 158 16.85 12.20 -9.08
C SER A 158 16.65 11.40 -7.80
N GLY A 159 17.12 10.14 -7.77
CA GLY A 159 16.92 9.20 -6.67
C GLY A 159 15.74 8.25 -6.87
N LEU A 160 14.95 8.05 -5.81
CA LEU A 160 13.74 7.22 -5.84
C LEU A 160 12.50 8.12 -5.95
N GLU A 161 11.75 7.96 -7.04
CA GLU A 161 10.43 8.55 -7.25
C GLU A 161 9.35 7.52 -6.85
N ILE A 162 8.28 7.96 -6.17
CA ILE A 162 7.16 7.11 -5.75
C ILE A 162 5.86 7.67 -6.32
N ILE A 163 5.22 6.87 -7.16
CA ILE A 163 4.05 7.24 -7.96
C ILE A 163 2.87 6.39 -7.51
N ASN A 164 1.78 7.02 -7.08
CA ASN A 164 0.49 6.37 -6.90
C ASN A 164 -0.07 5.97 -8.27
N ILE A 165 -0.47 4.72 -8.40
CA ILE A 165 -0.98 4.06 -9.60
C ILE A 165 -2.33 3.36 -9.34
N SER A 166 -3.04 3.68 -8.24
CA SER A 166 -4.38 3.13 -7.95
C SER A 166 -5.38 3.36 -9.09
N ASP A 167 -5.27 4.49 -9.79
CA ASP A 167 -5.75 4.64 -11.17
C ASP A 167 -4.56 4.64 -12.16
N PRO A 168 -4.31 3.52 -12.88
CA PRO A 168 -3.30 3.42 -13.93
C PRO A 168 -3.48 4.40 -15.11
N ALA A 169 -4.64 5.04 -15.28
CA ALA A 169 -4.88 6.10 -16.26
C ALA A 169 -4.51 7.49 -15.73
N ASN A 170 -4.58 7.71 -14.41
CA ASN A 170 -4.21 8.96 -13.74
C ASN A 170 -3.20 8.75 -12.60
N PRO A 171 -2.01 8.19 -12.90
CA PRO A 171 -0.91 8.11 -11.95
C PRO A 171 -0.45 9.49 -11.50
N VAL A 172 -0.08 9.60 -10.22
CA VAL A 172 0.32 10.84 -9.54
C VAL A 172 1.60 10.59 -8.74
N SER A 173 2.64 11.41 -8.93
CA SER A 173 3.80 11.41 -8.02
C SER A 173 3.36 11.88 -6.65
N VAL A 174 3.60 11.06 -5.62
CA VAL A 174 3.20 11.34 -4.23
C VAL A 174 4.38 11.69 -3.33
N GLY A 175 5.57 11.15 -3.62
CA GLY A 175 6.76 11.38 -2.81
C GLY A 175 8.04 11.00 -3.54
N ALA A 176 9.14 11.63 -3.17
CA ALA A 176 10.45 11.43 -3.77
C ALA A 176 11.54 11.54 -2.72
N ILE A 177 12.66 10.83 -2.89
CA ILE A 177 13.85 10.98 -2.05
C ILE A 177 15.13 10.93 -2.89
N PRO A 178 15.96 11.99 -2.85
CA PRO A 178 17.18 12.05 -3.65
C PRO A 178 18.27 11.10 -3.13
N THR A 179 18.86 10.36 -4.05
CA THR A 179 20.03 9.50 -3.82
C THR A 179 21.21 9.99 -4.69
N SER A 180 22.23 9.18 -4.99
CA SER A 180 23.32 9.60 -5.90
C SER A 180 23.09 9.24 -7.37
N ASP A 181 22.63 8.03 -7.67
CA ASP A 181 22.46 7.47 -9.02
C ASP A 181 21.64 6.17 -8.95
N ALA A 182 20.30 6.27 -8.88
CA ALA A 182 19.42 5.12 -8.73
C ALA A 182 19.32 4.27 -10.02
N GLN A 183 19.93 3.08 -10.01
CA GLN A 183 20.01 2.15 -11.15
C GLN A 183 18.98 1.02 -11.10
N SER A 184 18.56 0.61 -9.90
CA SER A 184 17.58 -0.47 -9.72
C SER A 184 16.89 -0.36 -8.36
N VAL A 185 15.63 -0.79 -8.28
CA VAL A 185 14.83 -0.80 -7.05
C VAL A 185 14.09 -2.12 -6.88
N ALA A 186 14.07 -2.63 -5.65
CA ALA A 186 13.23 -3.73 -5.20
C ALA A 186 12.48 -3.31 -3.92
N VAL A 187 11.29 -3.83 -3.68
CA VAL A 187 10.46 -3.46 -2.52
C VAL A 187 10.11 -4.71 -1.72
N SER A 188 10.31 -4.67 -0.40
CA SER A 188 9.98 -5.77 0.52
C SER A 188 9.55 -5.21 1.87
N GLY A 189 8.46 -5.74 2.43
CA GLY A 189 7.82 -5.15 3.61
C GLY A 189 7.49 -3.67 3.38
N ASN A 190 7.89 -2.81 4.31
CA ASN A 190 7.70 -1.36 4.22
C ASN A 190 8.94 -0.62 3.70
N TYR A 191 9.86 -1.31 3.01
CA TYR A 191 11.13 -0.75 2.58
C TYR A 191 11.37 -0.89 1.07
N ALA A 192 11.80 0.20 0.46
CA ALA A 192 12.38 0.21 -0.88
C ALA A 192 13.92 0.12 -0.77
N TYR A 193 14.48 -0.84 -1.48
CA TYR A 193 15.91 -1.15 -1.53
C TYR A 193 16.41 -0.70 -2.90
N VAL A 194 17.30 0.30 -2.93
CA VAL A 194 17.75 0.95 -4.17
C VAL A 194 19.24 0.74 -4.37
N ALA A 195 19.61 0.17 -5.50
CA ALA A 195 20.98 0.13 -6.01
C ALA A 195 21.33 1.53 -6.53
N ASP A 196 22.22 2.23 -5.82
CA ASP A 196 22.48 3.66 -5.94
C ASP A 196 23.84 3.96 -6.62
N GLY A 197 24.24 3.11 -7.59
CA GLY A 197 25.50 3.24 -8.32
C GLY A 197 26.71 3.20 -7.39
N SER A 198 27.59 4.19 -7.50
CA SER A 198 28.72 4.38 -6.57
C SER A 198 28.32 4.75 -5.13
N GLY A 199 27.02 4.89 -4.85
CA GLY A 199 26.48 5.07 -3.51
C GLY A 199 26.26 3.75 -2.74
N GLY A 200 26.30 2.60 -3.40
CA GLY A 200 26.00 1.31 -2.80
C GLY A 200 24.49 1.04 -2.67
N LEU A 201 24.05 0.48 -1.54
CA LEU A 201 22.64 0.24 -1.26
C LEU A 201 22.04 1.40 -0.45
N ARG A 202 20.84 1.84 -0.82
CA ARG A 202 19.95 2.66 0.02
C ARG A 202 18.80 1.78 0.51
N ILE A 203 18.46 1.92 1.79
CA ILE A 203 17.29 1.30 2.38
C ILE A 203 16.38 2.44 2.82
N ILE A 204 15.23 2.56 2.18
CA ILE A 204 14.30 3.68 2.32
C ILE A 204 13.01 3.14 2.91
N ASN A 205 12.62 3.64 4.08
CA ASN A 205 11.30 3.38 4.63
C ASN A 205 10.25 4.12 3.77
N VAL A 206 9.30 3.34 3.25
CA VAL A 206 8.20 3.80 2.40
C VAL A 206 6.83 3.47 3.02
N SER A 207 6.76 3.27 4.35
CA SER A 207 5.50 3.09 5.09
C SER A 207 4.55 4.29 4.94
N ASN A 208 5.09 5.49 4.68
CA ASN A 208 4.37 6.62 4.13
C ASN A 208 4.95 6.96 2.75
N PRO A 209 4.30 6.55 1.65
CA PRO A 209 4.74 6.82 0.27
C PRO A 209 4.89 8.31 -0.09
N ALA A 210 4.18 9.22 0.59
CA ALA A 210 4.31 10.66 0.38
C ALA A 210 5.48 11.29 1.16
N HIS A 211 5.94 10.62 2.22
CA HIS A 211 7.06 11.05 3.06
C HIS A 211 8.10 9.92 3.23
N PRO A 212 8.75 9.47 2.14
CA PRO A 212 9.79 8.44 2.20
C PRO A 212 11.01 8.94 2.99
N LEU A 213 11.58 8.06 3.82
CA LEU A 213 12.73 8.38 4.69
C LEU A 213 13.85 7.39 4.48
N LEU A 214 15.09 7.87 4.33
CA LEU A 214 16.27 7.00 4.33
C LEU A 214 16.43 6.35 5.72
N ALA A 215 16.29 5.03 5.78
CA ALA A 215 16.44 4.24 7.00
C ALA A 215 17.91 3.90 7.25
N ASP A 216 18.62 3.43 6.21
CA ASP A 216 20.05 3.13 6.27
C ASP A 216 20.72 3.19 4.89
N SER A 217 22.05 3.18 4.86
CA SER A 217 22.89 3.22 3.66
C SER A 217 24.12 2.30 3.80
N VAL A 218 24.21 1.26 2.98
CA VAL A 218 25.31 0.29 3.01
C VAL A 218 26.25 0.52 1.82
N ASP A 219 27.48 0.94 2.12
CA ASP A 219 28.56 1.15 1.14
C ASP A 219 29.00 -0.19 0.53
N THR A 220 28.89 -0.34 -0.80
CA THR A 220 29.30 -1.56 -1.52
C THR A 220 30.66 -1.34 -2.21
N PRO A 221 31.52 -2.37 -2.34
CA PRO A 221 32.90 -2.21 -2.82
C PRO A 221 33.07 -1.89 -4.31
N GLY A 222 31.98 -1.67 -5.06
CA GLY A 222 31.93 -1.58 -6.52
C GLY A 222 31.05 -0.44 -7.05
N SER A 223 29.97 -0.81 -7.74
CA SER A 223 28.94 0.11 -8.24
C SER A 223 27.63 -0.67 -8.36
N ALA A 224 26.68 -0.39 -7.48
CA ALA A 224 25.40 -1.08 -7.39
C ALA A 224 24.54 -0.82 -8.65
N SER A 225 24.24 -1.88 -9.39
CA SER A 225 23.55 -1.86 -10.69
C SER A 225 22.17 -2.51 -10.65
N GLY A 226 22.02 -3.57 -9.86
CA GLY A 226 20.79 -4.36 -9.73
C GLY A 226 20.58 -4.85 -8.30
N VAL A 227 19.33 -4.92 -7.84
CA VAL A 227 19.00 -5.39 -6.48
C VAL A 227 17.80 -6.34 -6.48
N ALA A 228 17.88 -7.37 -5.64
CA ALA A 228 16.77 -8.27 -5.31
C ALA A 228 16.74 -8.54 -3.81
N VAL A 229 15.57 -8.86 -3.25
CA VAL A 229 15.40 -9.13 -1.82
C VAL A 229 14.69 -10.48 -1.65
N ASN A 230 15.15 -11.31 -0.71
CA ASN A 230 14.51 -12.58 -0.36
C ASN A 230 14.66 -12.85 1.13
N GLY A 231 13.54 -12.78 1.88
CA GLY A 231 13.55 -12.79 3.34
C GLY A 231 14.44 -11.66 3.89
N ASP A 232 15.21 -11.98 4.93
CA ASP A 232 16.07 -11.04 5.67
C ASP A 232 17.34 -10.58 4.91
N HIS A 233 17.41 -10.78 3.58
CA HIS A 233 18.63 -10.56 2.79
C HIS A 233 18.35 -9.76 1.52
N ALA A 234 19.13 -8.69 1.33
CA ALA A 234 19.23 -7.96 0.09
C ALA A 234 20.48 -8.41 -0.69
N TYR A 235 20.31 -8.63 -1.99
CA TYR A 235 21.31 -9.14 -2.92
C TYR A 235 21.57 -8.08 -3.97
N VAL A 236 22.81 -7.59 -4.07
CA VAL A 236 23.17 -6.46 -4.92
C VAL A 236 24.21 -6.87 -5.95
N ALA A 237 23.87 -6.76 -7.23
CA ALA A 237 24.81 -6.76 -8.34
C ALA A 237 25.63 -5.47 -8.27
N ASP A 238 26.96 -5.59 -8.14
CA ASP A 238 27.87 -4.50 -7.77
C ASP A 238 28.98 -4.30 -8.81
N GLY A 239 28.61 -4.53 -10.08
CA GLY A 239 29.51 -4.44 -11.23
C GLY A 239 30.70 -5.39 -11.09
N SER A 240 31.91 -4.84 -11.21
CA SER A 240 33.19 -5.58 -11.13
C SER A 240 33.53 -6.21 -9.76
N ARG A 241 32.58 -6.22 -8.81
CA ARG A 241 32.63 -6.92 -7.53
C ARG A 241 31.69 -8.11 -7.43
N GLY A 242 30.97 -8.41 -8.50
CA GLY A 242 30.00 -9.48 -8.54
C GLY A 242 28.83 -9.22 -7.59
N LEU A 243 28.50 -10.23 -6.79
CA LEU A 243 27.32 -10.23 -5.92
C LEU A 243 27.69 -9.86 -4.48
N GLN A 244 27.07 -8.82 -3.94
CA GLN A 244 27.05 -8.55 -2.50
C GLN A 244 25.81 -9.18 -1.86
N THR A 245 25.95 -9.63 -0.62
CA THR A 245 24.82 -9.99 0.24
C THR A 245 24.83 -9.09 1.47
N ILE A 246 23.70 -8.44 1.73
CA ILE A 246 23.49 -7.56 2.87
C ILE A 246 22.40 -8.21 3.74
N ASP A 247 22.70 -8.41 5.01
CA ASP A 247 21.73 -8.75 6.06
C ASP A 247 20.87 -7.51 6.33
N VAL A 248 19.55 -7.65 6.13
CA VAL A 248 18.53 -6.61 6.30
C VAL A 248 17.44 -7.07 7.28
N SER A 249 17.76 -8.01 8.17
CA SER A 249 16.89 -8.40 9.29
C SER A 249 16.52 -7.22 10.20
N ASP A 250 17.42 -6.22 10.29
CA ASP A 250 17.14 -4.87 10.75
C ASP A 250 17.41 -3.87 9.59
N PRO A 251 16.38 -3.42 8.86
CA PRO A 251 16.53 -2.45 7.77
C PRO A 251 17.03 -1.05 8.19
N THR A 252 17.17 -0.78 9.50
CA THR A 252 17.72 0.48 10.04
C THR A 252 19.19 0.36 10.49
N ASN A 253 19.76 -0.84 10.44
CA ASN A 253 21.14 -1.17 10.80
C ASN A 253 21.60 -2.39 9.99
N ALA A 254 21.63 -2.24 8.66
CA ALA A 254 21.90 -3.32 7.73
C ALA A 254 23.41 -3.59 7.57
N VAL A 255 23.78 -4.84 7.31
CA VAL A 255 25.17 -5.29 7.38
C VAL A 255 25.59 -6.07 6.14
N LEU A 256 26.59 -5.56 5.41
CA LEU A 256 27.28 -6.29 4.34
C LEU A 256 27.89 -7.58 4.90
N SER A 257 27.28 -8.73 4.58
CA SER A 257 27.55 -10.03 5.17
C SER A 257 28.39 -10.95 4.27
N SER A 258 28.34 -10.75 2.95
CA SER A 258 29.14 -11.51 1.98
C SER A 258 29.45 -10.72 0.70
N THR A 259 30.59 -11.06 0.08
CA THR A 259 31.05 -10.57 -1.22
C THR A 259 31.47 -11.77 -2.07
N ILE A 260 30.94 -11.88 -3.29
CA ILE A 260 31.23 -12.97 -4.23
C ILE A 260 31.65 -12.36 -5.57
N ASP A 261 32.96 -12.29 -5.81
CA ASP A 261 33.52 -11.89 -7.10
C ASP A 261 33.01 -12.83 -8.22
N THR A 262 32.32 -12.27 -9.22
CA THR A 262 31.93 -12.97 -10.45
C THR A 262 33.03 -12.87 -11.52
N PRO A 263 32.97 -13.67 -12.61
CA PRO A 263 33.96 -13.59 -13.69
C PRO A 263 34.09 -12.24 -14.42
N SER A 264 33.03 -11.42 -14.41
CA SER A 264 32.91 -10.21 -15.24
C SER A 264 32.29 -9.04 -14.43
N SER A 265 31.16 -8.46 -14.85
CA SER A 265 30.53 -7.31 -14.22
C SER A 265 29.05 -7.60 -14.00
N ALA A 266 28.63 -7.77 -12.75
CA ALA A 266 27.24 -8.00 -12.40
C ALA A 266 26.37 -6.77 -12.74
N SER A 267 25.34 -6.99 -13.55
CA SER A 267 24.38 -5.98 -14.01
C SER A 267 22.99 -6.13 -13.39
N ALA A 268 22.53 -7.37 -13.18
CA ALA A 268 21.28 -7.66 -12.49
C ALA A 268 21.36 -8.98 -11.72
N VAL A 269 20.48 -9.14 -10.74
CA VAL A 269 20.33 -10.37 -9.96
C VAL A 269 18.85 -10.70 -9.75
N ALA A 270 18.51 -11.98 -9.89
CA ALA A 270 17.25 -12.56 -9.46
C ALA A 270 17.52 -13.69 -8.45
N VAL A 271 16.60 -13.93 -7.53
CA VAL A 271 16.74 -14.96 -6.48
C VAL A 271 15.58 -15.94 -6.56
N ASN A 272 15.86 -17.23 -6.44
CA ASN A 272 14.83 -18.27 -6.30
C ASN A 272 15.33 -19.35 -5.34
N GLY A 273 14.68 -19.48 -4.19
CA GLY A 273 15.11 -20.36 -3.10
C GLY A 273 16.53 -20.04 -2.65
N ASN A 274 17.39 -21.07 -2.62
CA ASN A 274 18.78 -20.99 -2.16
C ASN A 274 19.78 -20.56 -3.26
N TYR A 275 19.30 -20.01 -4.39
CA TYR A 275 20.14 -19.64 -5.52
C TYR A 275 19.89 -18.20 -5.98
N ALA A 276 20.97 -17.46 -6.18
CA ALA A 276 20.99 -16.22 -6.94
C ALA A 276 21.45 -16.49 -8.38
N TYR A 277 20.81 -15.81 -9.30
CA TYR A 277 21.00 -15.88 -10.74
C TYR A 277 21.44 -14.49 -11.18
N VAL A 278 22.71 -14.35 -11.57
CA VAL A 278 23.33 -13.06 -11.84
C VAL A 278 23.61 -12.93 -13.34
N ALA A 279 23.12 -11.85 -13.94
CA ALA A 279 23.53 -11.40 -15.26
C ALA A 279 24.88 -10.68 -15.12
N ASP A 280 25.95 -11.29 -15.64
CA ASP A 280 27.34 -10.90 -15.40
C ASP A 280 28.00 -10.24 -16.64
N GLY A 281 27.21 -9.62 -17.51
CA GLY A 281 27.68 -9.06 -18.77
C GLY A 281 28.29 -10.14 -19.67
N ASP A 282 29.55 -9.95 -20.07
CA ASP A 282 30.32 -10.92 -20.89
C ASP A 282 30.63 -12.24 -20.14
N GLY A 283 30.28 -12.35 -18.86
CA GLY A 283 30.27 -13.59 -18.08
C GLY A 283 28.99 -14.41 -18.22
N GLY A 284 27.99 -13.93 -18.97
CA GLY A 284 26.71 -14.60 -19.15
C GLY A 284 25.89 -14.73 -17.86
N LEU A 285 25.20 -15.86 -17.70
CA LEU A 285 24.43 -16.18 -16.50
C LEU A 285 25.30 -16.95 -15.50
N GLN A 286 25.53 -16.37 -14.31
CA GLN A 286 26.18 -17.04 -13.18
C GLN A 286 25.12 -17.55 -12.19
N VAL A 287 25.25 -18.80 -11.74
CA VAL A 287 24.37 -19.43 -10.76
C VAL A 287 25.13 -19.61 -9.45
N ILE A 288 24.73 -18.86 -8.43
CA ILE A 288 25.40 -18.74 -7.13
C ILE A 288 24.54 -19.39 -6.07
N GLN A 289 25.09 -20.37 -5.35
CA GLN A 289 24.47 -20.94 -4.16
C GLN A 289 24.67 -20.00 -2.97
N LEU A 290 23.55 -19.56 -2.37
CA LEU A 290 23.53 -18.51 -1.35
C LEU A 290 23.92 -19.05 0.04
N SER A 291 23.49 -20.25 0.37
CA SER A 291 23.92 -21.00 1.55
C SER A 291 24.30 -22.43 1.14
N ALA A 292 25.39 -22.96 1.71
CA ALA A 292 25.74 -24.36 1.50
C ALA A 292 24.62 -25.27 2.03
N ASN A 293 24.33 -26.37 1.31
CA ASN A 293 23.31 -27.35 1.71
C ASN A 293 23.47 -27.70 3.19
N ALA A 294 22.36 -27.72 3.90
CA ALA A 294 22.33 -28.23 5.26
C ALA A 294 22.76 -29.71 5.26
N SER A 295 23.03 -30.21 6.45
CA SER A 295 23.11 -31.64 6.71
C SER A 295 22.08 -31.97 7.77
N PRO A 296 21.54 -33.20 7.79
CA PRO A 296 20.32 -33.50 8.50
C PRO A 296 20.49 -33.24 9.99
N THR A 297 19.79 -32.25 10.52
CA THR A 297 19.82 -31.98 11.96
C THR A 297 18.84 -32.90 12.70
N GLY A 298 18.93 -32.94 14.03
CA GLY A 298 18.11 -33.85 14.82
C GLY A 298 18.55 -35.31 14.74
N LYS A 299 17.63 -36.26 15.00
CA LYS A 299 17.97 -37.68 15.20
C LYS A 299 16.86 -38.61 14.73
N VAL A 300 17.25 -39.77 14.20
CA VAL A 300 16.39 -40.95 14.13
C VAL A 300 16.46 -41.68 15.46
N THR A 301 15.31 -41.97 16.04
CA THR A 301 15.17 -42.55 17.39
C THR A 301 14.39 -43.86 17.31
N ILE A 302 14.83 -44.83 18.10
CA ILE A 302 14.09 -46.08 18.32
C ILE A 302 13.44 -45.97 19.70
N SER A 303 12.12 -46.06 19.74
CA SER A 303 11.31 -46.10 20.96
C SER A 303 10.67 -47.48 21.15
N GLY A 304 10.22 -47.76 22.38
CA GLY A 304 9.83 -49.10 22.81
C GLY A 304 10.95 -49.77 23.62
N ASN A 305 10.58 -50.65 24.55
CA ASN A 305 11.55 -51.34 25.38
C ASN A 305 12.31 -52.38 24.54
N ALA A 306 13.65 -52.33 24.57
CA ALA A 306 14.48 -53.46 24.17
C ALA A 306 14.28 -54.61 25.17
N ALA A 307 13.17 -55.33 25.06
CA ALA A 307 12.85 -56.55 25.80
C ALA A 307 12.19 -57.55 24.84
N GLN A 308 12.33 -58.86 25.10
CA GLN A 308 11.86 -59.91 24.18
C GLN A 308 10.35 -59.78 23.92
N GLY A 309 9.93 -59.82 22.65
CA GLY A 309 8.53 -59.78 22.23
C GLY A 309 7.90 -58.38 22.19
N GLN A 310 8.64 -57.33 22.55
CA GLN A 310 8.19 -55.94 22.45
C GLN A 310 8.24 -55.43 21.00
N THR A 311 7.48 -54.37 20.70
CA THR A 311 7.55 -53.66 19.42
C THR A 311 8.41 -52.41 19.56
N LEU A 312 9.34 -52.24 18.63
CA LEU A 312 10.10 -51.02 18.45
C LEU A 312 9.42 -50.12 17.41
N THR A 313 9.48 -48.81 17.63
CA THR A 313 8.94 -47.79 16.74
C THR A 313 10.04 -46.80 16.37
N ALA A 314 10.25 -46.60 15.07
CA ALA A 314 11.11 -45.58 14.53
C ALA A 314 10.37 -44.25 14.55
N SER A 315 10.87 -43.32 15.35
CA SER A 315 10.52 -41.91 15.32
C SER A 315 11.70 -41.12 14.77
N ASN A 316 11.46 -39.91 14.29
CA ASN A 316 12.52 -39.01 13.87
C ASN A 316 12.19 -37.58 14.30
N THR A 317 13.23 -36.80 14.57
CA THR A 317 13.16 -35.34 14.73
C THR A 317 14.07 -34.68 13.69
N LEU A 318 14.14 -35.28 12.48
CA LEU A 318 14.97 -34.76 11.40
C LEU A 318 14.40 -33.41 10.99
N ALA A 319 15.27 -32.42 10.89
CA ALA A 319 14.96 -31.11 10.40
C ALA A 319 16.11 -30.68 9.50
N ASP A 320 15.78 -30.25 8.28
CA ASP A 320 16.72 -29.64 7.36
C ASP A 320 16.32 -28.20 7.09
N ALA A 321 17.33 -27.34 6.98
CA ALA A 321 17.11 -25.91 6.73
C ALA A 321 16.69 -25.62 5.27
N ASP A 322 17.00 -26.54 4.36
CA ASP A 322 16.56 -26.58 2.96
C ASP A 322 15.39 -27.56 2.71
N GLY A 323 14.71 -27.98 3.79
CA GLY A 323 13.36 -28.55 3.77
C GLY A 323 13.30 -30.08 3.71
N LEU A 324 12.69 -30.68 4.74
CA LEU A 324 12.59 -32.14 4.91
C LEU A 324 11.50 -32.79 4.03
N GLY A 325 11.89 -33.62 3.06
CA GLY A 325 10.95 -34.45 2.29
C GLY A 325 10.52 -35.76 2.98
N VAL A 326 9.80 -36.62 2.24
CA VAL A 326 9.11 -37.80 2.80
C VAL A 326 10.07 -38.87 3.33
N VAL A 327 10.15 -38.95 4.67
CA VAL A 327 11.06 -39.86 5.39
C VAL A 327 10.63 -41.33 5.30
N ASN A 328 11.54 -42.18 4.79
CA ASN A 328 11.38 -43.61 4.59
C ASN A 328 12.34 -44.44 5.45
N TYR A 329 11.87 -45.50 6.12
CA TYR A 329 12.64 -46.27 7.11
C TYR A 329 13.04 -47.69 6.67
N GLN A 330 14.28 -48.08 6.98
CA GLN A 330 14.89 -49.39 6.72
C GLN A 330 15.57 -49.93 8.00
N TRP A 331 15.01 -51.00 8.60
CA TRP A 331 15.49 -51.59 9.86
C TRP A 331 16.65 -52.56 9.63
N GLN A 332 17.60 -52.58 10.57
CA GLN A 332 18.79 -53.43 10.56
C GLN A 332 19.04 -54.08 11.93
N ALA A 333 19.54 -55.31 11.92
CA ALA A 333 20.09 -56.01 13.09
C ALA A 333 21.56 -56.32 12.81
N ASP A 334 22.45 -55.88 13.70
CA ASP A 334 23.92 -55.94 13.52
C ASP A 334 24.39 -55.42 12.13
N GLY A 335 23.71 -54.39 11.60
CA GLY A 335 23.98 -53.78 10.29
C GLY A 335 23.37 -54.50 9.07
N VAL A 336 22.77 -55.68 9.24
CA VAL A 336 22.08 -56.41 8.15
C VAL A 336 20.61 -56.00 8.10
N THR A 337 20.07 -55.69 6.91
CA THR A 337 18.66 -55.29 6.77
C THR A 337 17.69 -56.42 7.14
N VAL A 338 16.75 -56.13 8.05
CA VAL A 338 15.72 -57.07 8.54
C VAL A 338 14.29 -56.60 8.32
N GLY A 339 14.06 -55.32 7.99
CA GLY A 339 12.70 -54.79 7.80
C GLY A 339 12.62 -53.40 7.16
N LYS A 340 11.41 -52.88 7.00
CA LYS A 340 11.08 -51.54 6.50
C LYS A 340 9.81 -51.02 7.18
N GLY A 341 9.62 -49.70 7.18
CA GLY A 341 8.42 -49.03 7.74
C GLY A 341 8.61 -48.54 9.18
N VAL A 342 7.59 -47.91 9.75
CA VAL A 342 7.67 -47.14 11.01
C VAL A 342 7.85 -48.02 12.25
N THR A 343 7.51 -49.32 12.21
CA THR A 343 7.62 -50.23 13.36
C THR A 343 8.29 -51.55 13.01
N TYR A 344 8.96 -52.16 13.99
CA TYR A 344 9.57 -53.48 13.88
C TYR A 344 9.41 -54.25 15.20
N LYS A 345 8.98 -55.51 15.15
CA LYS A 345 8.73 -56.30 16.36
C LYS A 345 9.92 -57.20 16.70
N LEU A 346 10.46 -57.05 17.91
CA LEU A 346 11.56 -57.88 18.41
C LEU A 346 11.10 -59.32 18.61
N THR A 347 11.78 -60.25 17.94
CA THR A 347 11.62 -61.68 18.11
C THR A 347 12.75 -62.25 18.98
N GLU A 348 12.76 -63.57 19.17
CA GLU A 348 13.88 -64.28 19.80
C GLU A 348 15.18 -64.17 18.99
N ALA A 349 15.10 -63.94 17.67
CA ALA A 349 16.28 -63.81 16.79
C ALA A 349 17.05 -62.48 16.99
N GLU A 350 16.48 -61.53 17.72
CA GLU A 350 17.09 -60.23 18.07
C GLU A 350 17.59 -60.17 19.52
N VAL A 351 17.34 -61.20 20.34
CA VAL A 351 17.78 -61.21 21.74
C VAL A 351 19.30 -61.22 21.83
N GLY A 352 19.86 -60.21 22.50
CA GLY A 352 21.31 -60.03 22.66
C GLY A 352 22.01 -59.34 21.48
N LYS A 353 21.27 -58.99 20.41
CA LYS A 353 21.75 -58.10 19.33
C LYS A 353 21.45 -56.65 19.64
N VAL A 354 21.96 -55.76 18.80
CA VAL A 354 21.53 -54.36 18.74
C VAL A 354 20.78 -54.06 17.45
N ILE A 355 19.74 -53.24 17.53
CA ILE A 355 18.90 -52.84 16.40
C ILE A 355 19.17 -51.39 16.04
N THR A 356 19.28 -51.11 14.74
CA THR A 356 19.33 -49.76 14.17
C THR A 356 18.26 -49.60 13.10
N VAL A 357 17.90 -48.34 12.80
CA VAL A 357 17.02 -48.01 11.67
C VAL A 357 17.60 -46.84 10.90
N LEU A 358 17.65 -46.99 9.57
CA LEU A 358 18.14 -45.99 8.63
C LEU A 358 16.94 -45.26 8.03
N ALA A 359 16.84 -43.95 8.29
CA ALA A 359 15.87 -43.07 7.64
C ALA A 359 16.50 -42.45 6.38
N LYS A 360 15.68 -42.21 5.35
CA LYS A 360 16.08 -41.60 4.07
C LYS A 360 15.00 -40.68 3.55
N TYR A 361 15.38 -39.56 2.95
CA TYR A 361 14.48 -38.64 2.26
C TYR A 361 15.22 -37.97 1.09
N THR A 362 14.54 -37.02 0.45
CA THR A 362 15.12 -36.08 -0.50
C THR A 362 14.64 -34.69 -0.06
N ASP A 363 15.54 -33.72 0.02
CA ASP A 363 15.23 -32.33 0.42
C ASP A 363 14.54 -31.53 -0.70
N GLN A 364 14.20 -30.26 -0.45
CA GLN A 364 13.61 -29.39 -1.47
C GLN A 364 14.64 -28.87 -2.49
N GLY A 365 15.94 -28.98 -2.20
CA GLY A 365 17.04 -28.81 -3.18
C GLY A 365 17.20 -30.01 -4.12
N GLY A 366 16.51 -31.12 -3.86
CA GLY A 366 16.56 -32.35 -4.67
C GLY A 366 17.71 -33.30 -4.34
N ILE A 367 18.48 -33.05 -3.27
CA ILE A 367 19.58 -33.94 -2.83
C ILE A 367 19.00 -35.11 -2.00
N GLN A 368 19.66 -36.27 -2.01
CA GLN A 368 19.19 -37.48 -1.30
C GLN A 368 20.02 -37.75 -0.05
N GLU A 369 19.35 -37.66 1.09
CA GLU A 369 19.95 -37.65 2.43
C GLU A 369 19.57 -38.91 3.24
N ALA A 370 20.41 -39.29 4.21
CA ALA A 370 20.21 -40.51 5.00
C ALA A 370 20.83 -40.43 6.42
N VAL A 371 20.02 -40.73 7.44
CA VAL A 371 20.45 -40.72 8.86
C VAL A 371 20.18 -42.06 9.53
N SER A 372 21.17 -42.61 10.22
CA SER A 372 21.01 -43.80 11.06
C SER A 372 20.60 -43.43 12.48
N SER A 373 19.74 -44.23 13.10
CA SER A 373 19.55 -44.20 14.54
C SER A 373 20.83 -44.62 15.28
N ALA A 374 20.91 -44.27 16.56
CA ALA A 374 21.74 -44.99 17.50
C ALA A 374 21.28 -46.47 17.60
N PRO A 375 22.17 -47.42 17.94
CA PRO A 375 21.78 -48.78 18.28
C PRO A 375 20.96 -48.81 19.57
N THR A 376 20.01 -49.75 19.67
CA THR A 376 19.38 -50.10 20.95
C THR A 376 20.37 -50.75 21.91
N ASP A 377 20.08 -50.70 23.20
CA ASP A 377 20.68 -51.65 24.15
C ASP A 377 20.36 -53.11 23.76
N PRO A 378 21.21 -54.07 24.17
CA PRO A 378 20.81 -55.47 24.34
C PRO A 378 19.70 -55.62 25.39
N VAL A 379 18.90 -56.68 25.27
CA VAL A 379 17.48 -56.74 25.64
C VAL A 379 17.22 -57.02 27.19
N ALA A 380 16.57 -56.13 28.02
CA ALA A 380 16.73 -55.93 29.53
C ALA A 380 15.53 -55.49 30.54
N GLN A 381 15.71 -54.69 31.69
CA GLN A 381 14.82 -54.44 32.94
C GLN A 381 14.98 -53.09 33.86
N VAL A 382 14.18 -52.77 34.97
CA VAL A 382 14.03 -51.43 35.77
C VAL A 382 13.51 -51.41 37.32
N ASP A 383 13.65 -50.34 38.21
CA ASP A 383 13.09 -50.13 39.66
C ASP A 383 13.08 -48.66 40.38
N VAL A 384 12.29 -48.29 41.48
CA VAL A 384 12.01 -46.86 42.09
C VAL A 384 11.44 -46.53 43.58
N GLY A 385 11.71 -45.32 44.23
CA GLY A 385 10.79 -44.37 45.08
C GLY A 385 10.83 -44.07 46.68
N ALA A 386 10.76 -42.78 47.22
CA ALA A 386 10.63 -42.29 48.70
C ALA A 386 10.75 -40.72 49.16
N GLU A 387 9.78 -40.16 49.98
CA GLU A 387 9.53 -38.95 50.91
C GLU A 387 9.45 -37.38 50.56
N PRO A 388 8.49 -36.48 51.08
CA PRO A 388 8.06 -35.20 50.37
C PRO A 388 7.66 -33.79 51.02
N GLY A 389 7.64 -32.68 50.21
CA GLY A 389 6.91 -31.36 50.37
C GLY A 389 7.23 -30.21 49.33
N VAL A 390 6.39 -29.16 49.11
CA VAL A 390 6.56 -28.08 48.07
C VAL A 390 6.21 -26.65 48.56
N SER A 391 6.99 -25.63 48.15
CA SER A 391 6.80 -24.19 48.46
C SER A 391 6.87 -23.24 47.25
N LEU A 392 6.13 -22.12 47.29
CA LEU A 392 6.04 -21.06 46.25
C LEU A 392 6.08 -19.66 46.89
N THR A 393 6.68 -18.64 46.24
CA THR A 393 6.77 -17.26 46.78
C THR A 393 6.88 -16.20 45.68
N ALA A 394 6.10 -15.11 45.75
CA ALA A 394 6.19 -13.98 44.83
C ALA A 394 7.48 -13.17 44.99
N LEU A 395 8.05 -12.73 43.88
CA LEU A 395 9.20 -11.83 43.83
C LEU A 395 8.78 -10.40 43.42
N ASP A 396 7.80 -10.31 42.51
CA ASP A 396 7.29 -9.06 41.94
C ASP A 396 5.82 -8.82 42.34
N GLY A 397 5.03 -8.18 41.44
CA GLY A 397 3.60 -7.92 41.63
C GLY A 397 2.70 -9.15 41.41
N LEU A 398 1.41 -8.90 41.17
CA LEU A 398 0.39 -9.91 40.83
C LEU A 398 -0.46 -9.50 39.61
N ALA A 399 0.02 -8.54 38.82
CA ALA A 399 -0.58 -8.13 37.56
C ALA A 399 0.45 -8.30 36.44
N THR A 400 -0.01 -8.79 35.29
CA THR A 400 0.66 -8.74 33.99
C THR A 400 -0.03 -7.69 33.12
N GLY A 401 0.46 -7.46 31.91
CA GLY A 401 -0.19 -6.58 30.93
C GLY A 401 0.16 -7.00 29.50
N GLU A 402 -0.68 -6.62 28.55
CA GLU A 402 -0.48 -6.83 27.11
C GLU A 402 0.76 -6.09 26.59
N ASP A 403 1.18 -5.01 27.28
CA ASP A 403 2.43 -4.27 27.06
C ASP A 403 3.73 -5.09 27.22
N GLY A 404 3.62 -6.38 27.52
CA GLY A 404 4.70 -7.33 27.74
C GLY A 404 5.15 -7.43 29.21
N THR A 405 4.40 -6.87 30.17
CA THR A 405 4.76 -6.91 31.59
C THR A 405 4.77 -8.34 32.17
N GLU A 406 5.96 -8.80 32.56
CA GLU A 406 6.20 -10.08 33.24
C GLU A 406 6.30 -9.95 34.78
N ILE A 407 5.94 -11.02 35.50
CA ILE A 407 6.13 -11.17 36.95
C ILE A 407 6.73 -12.52 37.34
N SER A 408 7.57 -12.54 38.39
CA SER A 408 8.31 -13.73 38.83
C SER A 408 7.92 -14.29 40.20
N PHE A 409 8.10 -15.61 40.35
CA PHE A 409 7.91 -16.38 41.57
C PHE A 409 9.10 -17.35 41.79
N ALA A 410 9.43 -17.66 43.04
CA ALA A 410 10.41 -18.67 43.41
C ALA A 410 9.72 -19.99 43.83
N VAL A 411 10.25 -21.12 43.35
CA VAL A 411 9.75 -22.49 43.58
C VAL A 411 10.82 -23.34 44.28
N THR A 412 10.47 -24.10 45.33
CA THR A 412 11.34 -25.08 46.00
C THR A 412 10.59 -26.32 46.48
N LEU A 413 11.32 -27.41 46.74
CA LEU A 413 10.82 -28.52 47.57
C LEU A 413 11.22 -28.36 49.04
N ASP A 414 10.46 -28.99 49.93
CA ASP A 414 10.68 -28.95 51.39
C ASP A 414 11.52 -30.12 51.92
N THR A 415 11.68 -31.21 51.16
CA THR A 415 12.51 -32.38 51.51
C THR A 415 13.32 -32.91 50.32
N GLN A 416 14.37 -33.70 50.59
CA GLN A 416 15.11 -34.40 49.54
C GLN A 416 14.29 -35.56 48.95
N PRO A 417 13.95 -35.55 47.65
CA PRO A 417 13.30 -36.68 46.99
C PRO A 417 14.28 -37.80 46.67
N THR A 418 13.80 -39.03 46.51
CA THR A 418 14.64 -40.17 46.05
C THR A 418 14.33 -40.65 44.63
N ARG A 419 13.30 -40.08 44.00
CA ARG A 419 13.07 -40.06 42.55
C ARG A 419 12.64 -38.66 42.14
N ASP A 420 13.01 -38.26 40.93
CA ASP A 420 12.82 -36.88 40.49
C ASP A 420 11.34 -36.46 40.52
N VAL A 421 11.12 -35.25 41.01
CA VAL A 421 9.81 -34.62 41.17
C VAL A 421 9.67 -33.57 40.09
N ASN A 422 8.80 -33.83 39.12
CA ASN A 422 8.52 -32.87 38.07
C ASN A 422 7.24 -32.12 38.45
N ILE A 423 7.33 -30.80 38.59
CA ILE A 423 6.18 -29.94 38.80
C ILE A 423 5.89 -29.22 37.48
N THR A 424 4.68 -29.36 36.96
CA THR A 424 4.19 -28.62 35.79
C THR A 424 3.18 -27.60 36.30
N PHE A 425 3.47 -26.31 36.15
CA PHE A 425 2.49 -25.25 36.35
C PHE A 425 1.65 -25.03 35.10
N SER A 426 0.44 -24.51 35.27
CA SER A 426 -0.49 -24.16 34.20
C SER A 426 -1.31 -22.94 34.61
N SER A 427 -1.56 -22.02 33.68
CA SER A 427 -2.61 -21.03 33.87
C SER A 427 -3.98 -21.70 33.77
N SER A 428 -4.98 -21.09 34.40
CA SER A 428 -6.40 -21.39 34.19
C SER A 428 -6.90 -20.83 32.89
N ASP A 429 -6.25 -19.77 32.39
CA ASP A 429 -6.57 -19.15 31.11
C ASP A 429 -5.31 -18.67 30.38
N THR A 430 -5.28 -18.82 29.06
CA THR A 430 -4.05 -18.64 28.26
C THR A 430 -4.17 -17.63 27.12
N SER A 431 -5.33 -16.99 26.97
CA SER A 431 -5.44 -15.62 26.40
C SER A 431 -4.87 -14.57 27.36
N GLU A 432 -4.86 -14.83 28.67
CA GLU A 432 -4.51 -13.81 29.68
C GLU A 432 -3.07 -13.88 30.22
N GLY A 433 -2.44 -15.04 30.08
CA GLY A 433 -1.31 -15.37 30.94
C GLY A 433 -0.58 -16.64 30.57
N VAL A 434 0.61 -16.48 29.99
CA VAL A 434 1.51 -17.59 29.66
C VAL A 434 2.59 -17.76 30.72
N ILE A 435 2.93 -19.02 30.98
CA ILE A 435 4.01 -19.37 31.89
C ILE A 435 5.27 -19.64 31.07
N PHE A 436 6.33 -18.87 31.29
CA PHE A 436 7.62 -19.19 30.71
C PHE A 436 8.30 -20.31 31.50
N LYS A 437 8.57 -21.44 30.83
CA LYS A 437 9.16 -22.68 31.40
C LYS A 437 8.36 -23.25 32.58
N PRO A 438 7.11 -23.73 32.37
CA PRO A 438 6.25 -24.24 33.44
C PRO A 438 6.73 -25.53 34.13
N ASN A 439 7.79 -26.17 33.63
CA ASN A 439 8.23 -27.50 34.06
C ASN A 439 9.52 -27.44 34.91
N PHE A 440 9.40 -27.79 36.19
CA PHE A 440 10.49 -27.81 37.16
C PHE A 440 10.83 -29.22 37.59
N THR A 441 12.03 -29.70 37.25
CA THR A 441 12.55 -30.97 37.74
C THR A 441 13.39 -30.76 39.00
N PHE A 442 12.94 -31.34 40.10
CA PHE A 442 13.66 -31.38 41.37
C PHE A 442 14.15 -32.80 41.66
N THR A 443 15.46 -32.96 41.73
CA THR A 443 16.21 -34.19 42.02
C THR A 443 16.78 -34.15 43.44
N ALA A 444 17.41 -35.25 43.87
CA ALA A 444 18.11 -35.31 45.15
C ALA A 444 19.21 -34.23 45.33
N ASP A 445 19.71 -33.62 44.24
CA ASP A 445 20.84 -32.67 44.26
C ASP A 445 20.43 -31.19 44.08
N ASN A 446 19.17 -30.88 43.76
CA ASN A 446 18.69 -29.49 43.57
C ASN A 446 17.37 -29.16 44.30
N TRP A 447 16.71 -30.10 44.99
CA TRP A 447 15.41 -29.92 45.64
C TRP A 447 15.24 -28.62 46.46
N ASN A 448 16.28 -28.20 47.18
CA ASN A 448 16.30 -27.01 48.04
C ASN A 448 16.83 -25.72 47.37
N LYS A 449 17.04 -25.74 46.05
CA LYS A 449 17.49 -24.56 45.28
C LYS A 449 16.27 -23.91 44.65
N ALA A 450 16.07 -22.63 44.93
CA ALA A 450 14.99 -21.86 44.31
C ALA A 450 15.15 -21.86 42.78
N GLN A 451 14.08 -22.23 42.08
CA GLN A 451 13.95 -22.12 40.63
C GLN A 451 12.89 -21.05 40.33
N THR A 452 13.12 -20.20 39.33
CA THR A 452 12.20 -19.09 39.01
C THR A 452 11.13 -19.53 38.03
N LEU A 453 9.87 -19.30 38.40
CA LEU A 453 8.67 -19.34 37.58
C LEU A 453 8.38 -17.91 37.12
N ILE A 454 8.32 -17.67 35.81
CA ILE A 454 7.94 -16.37 35.22
C ILE A 454 6.57 -16.55 34.58
N VAL A 455 5.71 -15.56 34.78
CA VAL A 455 4.39 -15.45 34.15
C VAL A 455 4.34 -14.11 33.43
N SER A 456 3.97 -14.17 32.16
CA SER A 456 3.94 -13.03 31.25
C SER A 456 2.49 -12.79 30.85
N GLY A 457 2.11 -11.53 30.64
CA GLY A 457 0.86 -11.22 29.95
C GLY A 457 0.88 -11.79 28.54
N VAL A 458 -0.30 -11.91 27.96
CA VAL A 458 -0.46 -12.21 26.54
C VAL A 458 -1.09 -10.97 25.92
N ASP A 459 -0.47 -10.53 24.84
CA ASP A 459 -0.92 -9.50 23.91
C ASP A 459 -2.01 -10.14 23.02
N ASP A 460 -3.24 -9.60 23.06
CA ASP A 460 -4.46 -10.17 22.50
C ASP A 460 -5.27 -9.04 21.81
N PHE A 461 -5.74 -9.26 20.58
CA PHE A 461 -6.38 -8.23 19.74
C PHE A 461 -7.87 -8.06 20.03
N LEU A 462 -8.25 -8.07 21.31
CA LEU A 462 -9.63 -8.05 21.79
C LEU A 462 -9.77 -7.15 23.03
N ASN A 463 -10.39 -5.99 22.86
CA ASN A 463 -10.72 -5.07 23.96
C ASN A 463 -11.79 -5.68 24.90
N ASP A 464 -11.36 -6.37 25.97
CA ASP A 464 -12.25 -7.01 26.95
C ASP A 464 -12.05 -6.56 28.43
N HIS A 465 -11.01 -5.76 28.69
CA HIS A 465 -10.60 -5.13 29.95
C HIS A 465 -10.13 -6.05 31.11
N ASP A 466 -8.95 -5.75 31.68
CA ASP A 466 -8.52 -6.07 33.06
C ASP A 466 -8.86 -7.51 33.58
N VAL A 467 -8.63 -8.54 32.75
CA VAL A 467 -9.10 -9.91 32.98
C VAL A 467 -8.36 -10.61 34.13
N SER A 468 -8.98 -11.66 34.69
CA SER A 468 -8.63 -12.22 36.00
C SER A 468 -8.40 -13.75 36.01
N TYR A 469 -7.16 -14.18 35.78
CA TYR A 469 -6.77 -15.61 35.68
C TYR A 469 -6.07 -16.17 36.93
N ASN A 470 -5.71 -17.47 36.92
CA ASN A 470 -5.06 -18.15 38.05
C ASN A 470 -3.93 -19.09 37.58
N ILE A 471 -2.82 -19.16 38.32
CA ILE A 471 -1.78 -20.18 38.12
C ILE A 471 -1.96 -21.33 39.13
N ALA A 472 -1.89 -22.58 38.65
CA ALA A 472 -1.96 -23.80 39.44
C ALA A 472 -0.78 -24.76 39.13
N GLY A 473 -0.50 -25.74 40.01
CA GLY A 473 0.65 -26.65 39.88
C GLY A 473 0.31 -28.13 40.04
N THR A 474 0.77 -28.97 39.10
CA THR A 474 0.58 -30.43 39.09
C THR A 474 1.91 -31.17 39.26
N ILE A 475 1.96 -32.16 40.17
CA ILE A 475 3.18 -32.95 40.44
C ILE A 475 3.13 -34.31 39.72
N ARG A 476 4.19 -34.63 38.96
CA ARG A 476 4.43 -35.93 38.32
C ARG A 476 5.76 -36.52 38.77
N THR A 477 5.71 -37.66 39.45
CA THR A 477 6.89 -38.32 40.00
C THR A 477 6.67 -39.82 40.18
N LEU A 478 7.77 -40.57 40.31
CA LEU A 478 7.78 -41.95 40.81
C LEU A 478 8.17 -42.03 42.29
N ASP A 479 8.35 -40.88 42.94
CA ASP A 479 8.44 -40.80 44.38
C ASP A 479 7.04 -40.90 45.01
N VAL A 480 6.78 -42.02 45.70
CA VAL A 480 5.43 -42.42 46.17
C VAL A 480 4.80 -41.51 47.24
N ASN A 481 5.46 -40.40 47.54
CA ASN A 481 5.19 -39.51 48.66
C ASN A 481 4.97 -38.10 48.11
N TYR A 482 5.82 -37.66 47.18
CA TYR A 482 5.60 -36.43 46.42
C TYR A 482 4.35 -36.51 45.54
N GLY A 483 3.97 -37.72 45.10
CA GLY A 483 2.67 -38.01 44.48
C GLY A 483 1.44 -37.87 45.40
N ARG A 484 1.55 -37.14 46.52
CA ARG A 484 0.45 -36.79 47.45
C ARG A 484 0.45 -35.32 47.88
N VAL A 485 1.34 -34.50 47.34
CA VAL A 485 1.41 -33.06 47.67
C VAL A 485 0.56 -32.27 46.67
N GLU A 486 -0.21 -31.32 47.17
CA GLU A 486 -1.05 -30.41 46.38
C GLU A 486 -0.46 -28.99 46.42
N ILE A 487 -0.63 -28.23 45.34
CA ILE A 487 -0.13 -26.85 45.21
C ILE A 487 -1.35 -25.94 45.06
N GLY A 488 -1.43 -24.88 45.89
CA GLY A 488 -2.55 -23.94 45.87
C GLY A 488 -2.51 -22.99 44.69
N ASN A 489 -3.69 -22.59 44.19
CA ASN A 489 -3.83 -21.61 43.13
C ASN A 489 -3.38 -20.22 43.58
N LEU A 490 -2.76 -19.47 42.67
CA LEU A 490 -2.46 -18.04 42.81
C LEU A 490 -3.30 -17.26 41.78
N LYS A 491 -3.96 -16.17 42.19
CA LYS A 491 -4.75 -15.32 41.28
C LYS A 491 -3.92 -14.14 40.78
N LEU A 492 -3.98 -13.89 39.47
CA LEU A 492 -3.34 -12.78 38.75
C LEU A 492 -4.43 -11.93 38.07
N THR A 493 -4.00 -10.90 37.35
CA THR A 493 -4.83 -10.04 36.48
C THR A 493 -3.98 -9.60 35.27
N ASN A 494 -4.52 -9.67 34.04
CA ASN A 494 -3.93 -9.03 32.86
C ASN A 494 -4.43 -7.57 32.78
N VAL A 495 -3.79 -6.72 31.97
CA VAL A 495 -4.12 -5.29 31.88
C VAL A 495 -4.06 -4.86 30.42
N ASP A 496 -5.20 -4.31 30.00
CA ASP A 496 -5.57 -3.79 28.68
C ASP A 496 -4.68 -2.60 28.28
N ASP A 497 -4.14 -2.59 27.05
CA ASP A 497 -3.29 -1.50 26.55
C ASP A 497 -3.79 -0.69 25.33
N GLY A 498 -4.86 -1.16 24.66
CA GLY A 498 -5.58 -0.43 23.61
C GLY A 498 -4.76 -0.01 22.39
N ARG A 499 -4.08 -0.97 21.73
CA ARG A 499 -3.23 -0.72 20.54
C ARG A 499 -3.52 -1.66 19.37
N ASP A 500 -4.75 -1.60 18.88
CA ASP A 500 -5.24 -2.38 17.75
C ASP A 500 -4.57 -2.03 16.40
N THR A 501 -4.71 -2.91 15.40
CA THR A 501 -4.03 -2.81 14.11
C THR A 501 -5.00 -2.90 12.94
N ALA A 502 -4.85 -1.99 11.96
CA ALA A 502 -5.77 -1.85 10.84
C ALA A 502 -6.07 -3.17 10.09
N LEU A 503 -7.37 -3.45 9.95
CA LEU A 503 -7.97 -4.63 9.36
C LEU A 503 -8.27 -4.45 7.88
N ILE A 504 -8.46 -5.58 7.21
CA ILE A 504 -9.10 -5.66 5.90
C ILE A 504 -10.17 -6.75 6.01
N LEU A 505 -11.43 -6.33 6.01
CA LEU A 505 -12.61 -7.19 6.12
C LEU A 505 -13.35 -7.23 4.78
N SER A 506 -13.87 -8.41 4.45
CA SER A 506 -14.64 -8.66 3.24
C SER A 506 -15.84 -9.51 3.62
N GLY A 507 -17.02 -9.14 3.14
CA GLY A 507 -18.15 -10.03 3.02
C GLY A 507 -17.79 -11.24 2.16
N ASP A 508 -18.57 -12.30 2.30
CA ASP A 508 -18.46 -13.52 1.51
C ASP A 508 -17.11 -14.28 1.63
N ALA A 509 -16.31 -13.98 2.67
CA ALA A 509 -14.94 -14.47 2.86
C ALA A 509 -14.83 -16.00 3.02
N GLY A 510 -14.74 -16.71 1.88
CA GLY A 510 -14.77 -18.18 1.79
C GLY A 510 -16.18 -18.77 1.70
N GLY A 511 -17.19 -17.93 1.44
CA GLY A 511 -18.61 -18.23 1.44
C GLY A 511 -19.27 -18.38 0.06
N ALA A 512 -20.51 -17.89 -0.01
CA ALA A 512 -21.32 -17.68 -1.20
C ALA A 512 -22.46 -16.70 -0.83
N PRO A 513 -22.86 -15.75 -1.71
CA PRO A 513 -23.42 -14.46 -1.30
C PRO A 513 -24.48 -14.49 -0.21
N ALA A 514 -24.25 -13.70 0.83
CA ALA A 514 -25.09 -13.54 2.00
C ALA A 514 -24.95 -12.12 2.56
N ASN A 515 -26.04 -11.60 3.12
CA ASN A 515 -26.05 -10.38 3.92
C ASN A 515 -25.14 -10.56 5.15
N ASP A 516 -24.01 -9.88 5.17
CA ASP A 516 -22.97 -9.89 6.19
C ASP A 516 -23.03 -8.61 7.06
N VAL A 517 -22.28 -8.64 8.18
CA VAL A 517 -22.10 -7.50 9.09
C VAL A 517 -20.62 -7.37 9.38
N LEU A 518 -20.02 -6.26 8.97
CA LEU A 518 -18.59 -6.00 9.08
C LEU A 518 -18.35 -4.87 10.09
N GLN A 519 -17.38 -5.05 10.98
CA GLN A 519 -17.04 -4.07 12.01
C GLN A 519 -15.52 -3.99 12.17
N GLY A 520 -14.97 -2.79 12.01
CA GLY A 520 -13.56 -2.48 12.25
C GLY A 520 -13.23 -2.18 13.71
N GLN A 521 -12.10 -1.51 13.93
CA GLN A 521 -11.51 -1.24 15.25
C GLN A 521 -11.04 0.23 15.39
N ASP A 522 -10.03 0.49 16.22
CA ASP A 522 -9.50 1.84 16.52
C ASP A 522 -8.36 2.29 15.56
N ALA A 523 -8.34 1.76 14.33
CA ALA A 523 -7.35 2.08 13.30
C ALA A 523 -7.99 2.12 11.90
N GLY A 524 -7.39 2.89 10.97
CA GLY A 524 -7.93 3.15 9.62
C GLY A 524 -8.05 1.90 8.73
N ASP A 525 -9.23 1.29 8.75
CA ASP A 525 -9.60 -0.02 8.23
C ASP A 525 -10.07 0.01 6.76
N ARG A 526 -10.32 -1.19 6.21
CA ARG A 526 -10.98 -1.40 4.91
C ARG A 526 -12.04 -2.48 5.00
N LEU A 527 -13.30 -2.11 4.79
CA LEU A 527 -14.46 -3.00 4.78
C LEU A 527 -15.07 -3.05 3.38
N TYR A 528 -15.33 -4.26 2.86
CA TYR A 528 -15.98 -4.49 1.56
C TYR A 528 -17.19 -5.41 1.72
N GLY A 529 -18.41 -4.98 1.43
CA GLY A 529 -19.61 -5.84 1.48
C GLY A 529 -19.65 -6.85 0.32
N LEU A 530 -19.59 -6.31 -0.90
CA LEU A 530 -19.54 -6.96 -2.22
C LEU A 530 -20.89 -7.28 -2.87
N LEU A 531 -21.80 -8.02 -2.22
CA LEU A 531 -23.01 -8.56 -2.86
C LEU A 531 -24.13 -8.88 -1.86
N LEU A 532 -25.29 -8.24 -2.06
CA LEU A 532 -26.47 -8.20 -1.18
C LEU A 532 -26.30 -7.22 -0.02
N MET A 533 -27.39 -6.54 0.38
CA MET A 533 -27.44 -5.61 1.53
C MET A 533 -26.63 -6.08 2.76
N ASP A 534 -25.61 -5.32 3.10
CA ASP A 534 -24.73 -5.50 4.24
C ASP A 534 -24.84 -4.33 5.24
N ASP A 535 -24.36 -4.54 6.47
CA ASP A 535 -24.19 -3.49 7.49
C ASP A 535 -22.68 -3.36 7.82
N LEU A 536 -22.04 -2.26 7.40
CA LEU A 536 -20.60 -1.97 7.59
C LEU A 536 -20.41 -0.84 8.62
N SER A 537 -19.53 -1.05 9.61
CA SER A 537 -19.12 -0.03 10.60
C SER A 537 -17.60 0.04 10.70
N GLY A 538 -17.04 1.23 10.53
CA GLY A 538 -15.61 1.53 10.62
C GLY A 538 -15.13 1.37 12.06
N GLY A 539 -15.23 2.43 12.85
CA GLY A 539 -14.95 2.39 14.29
C GLY A 539 -14.37 3.69 14.79
N LEU A 540 -13.04 3.76 14.92
CA LEU A 540 -12.30 5.00 15.17
C LEU A 540 -11.04 5.03 14.29
N GLY A 541 -10.76 6.17 13.66
CA GLY A 541 -9.64 6.33 12.73
C GLY A 541 -10.08 6.38 11.27
N ASP A 542 -9.20 6.83 10.37
CA ASP A 542 -9.56 7.24 9.00
C ASP A 542 -9.88 6.05 8.06
N ASP A 543 -11.15 5.64 8.04
CA ASP A 543 -11.63 4.36 7.51
C ASP A 543 -12.02 4.38 6.02
N ARG A 544 -12.21 3.18 5.43
CA ARG A 544 -12.76 3.00 4.07
C ARG A 544 -13.79 1.89 4.02
N LEU A 545 -15.02 2.24 3.70
CA LEU A 545 -16.14 1.32 3.57
C LEU A 545 -16.64 1.32 2.12
N TYR A 546 -16.81 0.13 1.56
CA TYR A 546 -17.36 -0.12 0.23
C TYR A 546 -18.55 -1.06 0.37
N GLY A 547 -19.75 -0.63 -0.07
CA GLY A 547 -20.95 -1.46 -0.14
C GLY A 547 -20.83 -2.51 -1.25
N GLY A 548 -21.46 -2.25 -2.39
CA GLY A 548 -21.18 -2.94 -3.65
C GLY A 548 -22.40 -3.14 -4.56
N TYR A 549 -23.42 -3.85 -4.07
CA TYR A 549 -24.64 -4.22 -4.84
C TYR A 549 -25.80 -4.62 -3.90
N ASP A 550 -27.00 -4.09 -4.17
CA ASP A 550 -28.22 -4.10 -3.33
C ASP A 550 -28.12 -3.19 -2.07
N ASP A 551 -29.21 -2.50 -1.72
CA ASP A 551 -29.37 -1.43 -0.70
C ASP A 551 -28.54 -1.54 0.63
N ASP A 552 -27.32 -0.99 0.71
CA ASP A 552 -26.36 -1.15 1.82
C ASP A 552 -26.47 -0.12 2.98
N ARG A 553 -25.75 -0.37 4.10
CA ARG A 553 -25.53 0.61 5.18
C ARG A 553 -24.07 0.71 5.57
N LEU A 554 -23.51 1.91 5.46
CA LEU A 554 -22.13 2.23 5.80
C LEU A 554 -22.11 3.26 6.95
N TYR A 555 -21.30 2.99 7.97
CA TYR A 555 -21.07 3.82 9.15
C TYR A 555 -19.56 4.07 9.30
N GLY A 556 -19.06 5.29 9.16
CA GLY A 556 -17.64 5.60 9.49
C GLY A 556 -17.39 5.56 11.00
N ASP A 557 -18.38 6.04 11.76
CA ASP A 557 -18.43 6.23 13.21
C ASP A 557 -17.46 7.31 13.74
N GLY A 558 -16.18 7.33 13.34
CA GLY A 558 -15.19 8.14 14.09
C GLY A 558 -13.79 8.36 13.51
N GLY A 559 -13.66 8.64 12.21
CA GLY A 559 -12.41 9.12 11.59
C GLY A 559 -12.62 10.30 10.65
N ASN A 560 -11.78 10.40 9.61
CA ASN A 560 -12.01 11.22 8.43
C ASN A 560 -12.25 10.24 7.26
N ASP A 561 -13.49 9.78 7.15
CA ASP A 561 -13.79 8.46 6.59
C ASP A 561 -14.15 8.53 5.11
N GLN A 562 -13.98 7.43 4.38
CA GLN A 562 -14.36 7.35 2.96
C GLN A 562 -15.38 6.23 2.73
N LEU A 563 -16.63 6.62 2.49
CA LEU A 563 -17.76 5.71 2.33
C LEU A 563 -18.21 5.70 0.85
N PHE A 564 -18.28 4.52 0.26
CA PHE A 564 -18.68 4.30 -1.13
C PHE A 564 -19.83 3.29 -1.19
N GLY A 565 -21.02 3.72 -1.61
CA GLY A 565 -22.17 2.81 -1.78
C GLY A 565 -22.01 1.85 -2.97
N GLU A 566 -21.61 2.43 -4.11
CA GLU A 566 -21.43 1.80 -5.43
C GLU A 566 -22.71 1.58 -6.26
N GLN A 567 -23.67 0.74 -5.85
CA GLN A 567 -24.85 0.37 -6.67
C GLN A 567 -26.13 0.08 -5.85
N ASP A 568 -27.29 0.53 -6.37
CA ASP A 568 -28.63 0.42 -5.74
C ASP A 568 -28.81 1.36 -4.52
N ASP A 569 -29.91 1.32 -3.77
CA ASP A 569 -30.38 2.47 -2.96
C ASP A 569 -29.75 2.55 -1.53
N ASP A 570 -28.59 3.19 -1.39
CA ASP A 570 -27.73 3.06 -0.20
C ASP A 570 -27.98 4.05 0.97
N ARG A 571 -27.40 3.76 2.15
CA ARG A 571 -27.30 4.68 3.28
C ARG A 571 -25.87 4.82 3.81
N LEU A 572 -25.33 6.03 3.77
CA LEU A 572 -24.01 6.38 4.26
C LEU A 572 -24.15 7.35 5.45
N GLU A 573 -23.58 6.99 6.60
CA GLU A 573 -23.42 7.84 7.78
C GLU A 573 -21.92 7.96 8.10
N GLY A 574 -21.31 9.15 7.97
CA GLY A 574 -19.89 9.38 8.26
C GLY A 574 -19.63 9.24 9.77
N GLY A 575 -19.61 10.36 10.48
CA GLY A 575 -19.80 10.36 11.93
C GLY A 575 -19.19 11.58 12.62
N ALA A 576 -17.86 11.59 12.71
CA ALA A 576 -17.14 12.53 13.58
C ALA A 576 -15.73 12.89 13.10
N GLY A 577 -15.59 13.29 11.83
CA GLY A 577 -14.45 14.04 11.32
C GLY A 577 -14.80 14.74 10.02
N ASN A 578 -13.88 14.78 9.06
CA ASN A 578 -14.12 15.42 7.75
C ASN A 578 -14.27 14.31 6.70
N ASP A 579 -15.51 13.89 6.48
CA ASP A 579 -15.85 12.63 5.81
C ASP A 579 -16.10 12.82 4.31
N SER A 580 -15.95 11.74 3.54
CA SER A 580 -16.08 11.69 2.09
C SER A 580 -17.07 10.61 1.68
N LEU A 581 -18.31 11.01 1.41
CA LEU A 581 -19.43 10.11 1.08
C LEU A 581 -19.70 10.15 -0.44
N ASP A 582 -19.69 8.99 -1.09
CA ASP A 582 -20.06 8.82 -2.51
C ASP A 582 -21.15 7.74 -2.63
N GLY A 583 -22.36 8.15 -3.05
CA GLY A 583 -23.48 7.22 -3.22
C GLY A 583 -23.33 6.30 -4.44
N GLY A 584 -22.63 6.73 -5.50
CA GLY A 584 -22.48 5.93 -6.71
C GLY A 584 -23.72 5.96 -7.63
N LEU A 585 -24.60 4.96 -7.53
CA LEU A 585 -25.73 4.73 -8.47
C LEU A 585 -27.03 4.25 -7.78
N GLY A 586 -27.63 5.06 -6.90
CA GLY A 586 -28.89 4.72 -6.24
C GLY A 586 -29.83 5.89 -5.94
N VAL A 587 -30.57 5.80 -4.84
CA VAL A 587 -31.39 6.88 -4.25
C VAL A 587 -30.82 7.17 -2.86
N ASP A 588 -29.55 7.52 -2.86
CA ASP A 588 -28.68 7.30 -1.71
C ASP A 588 -28.94 8.32 -0.60
N THR A 589 -28.92 7.90 0.65
CA THR A 589 -29.09 8.78 1.81
C THR A 589 -27.76 9.00 2.50
N MET A 590 -27.16 10.16 2.27
CA MET A 590 -25.87 10.55 2.83
C MET A 590 -26.04 11.52 4.01
N ILE A 591 -25.30 11.27 5.10
CA ILE A 591 -25.16 12.12 6.28
C ILE A 591 -23.69 12.03 6.69
N GLY A 592 -22.94 13.13 6.65
CA GLY A 592 -21.57 13.20 7.15
C GLY A 592 -21.59 13.13 8.67
N GLY A 593 -21.51 14.27 9.36
CA GLY A 593 -21.88 14.34 10.76
C GLY A 593 -21.33 15.54 11.51
N ALA A 594 -20.03 15.54 11.82
CA ALA A 594 -19.44 16.53 12.72
C ALA A 594 -18.01 16.90 12.29
N GLY A 595 -17.91 17.69 11.22
CA GLY A 595 -16.66 18.28 10.74
C GLY A 595 -16.87 19.15 9.50
N ASN A 596 -16.25 18.81 8.37
CA ASN A 596 -16.46 19.53 7.10
C ASN A 596 -16.51 18.51 5.96
N ASP A 597 -17.71 18.09 5.61
CA ASP A 597 -17.93 16.85 4.89
C ASP A 597 -18.11 17.07 3.39
N ILE A 598 -17.75 16.05 2.59
CA ILE A 598 -17.79 16.09 1.13
C ILE A 598 -18.74 15.01 0.61
N TYR A 599 -19.76 15.46 -0.14
CA TYR A 599 -20.82 14.64 -0.70
C TYR A 599 -20.69 14.55 -2.22
N TYR A 600 -20.38 13.37 -2.75
CA TYR A 600 -20.37 13.10 -4.19
C TYR A 600 -21.74 12.56 -4.62
N LEU A 601 -22.41 13.29 -5.51
CA LEU A 601 -23.73 12.90 -6.01
C LEU A 601 -23.63 11.89 -7.16
N GLY A 602 -24.58 10.96 -7.21
CA GLY A 602 -24.71 9.96 -8.26
C GLY A 602 -25.12 10.56 -9.62
N TYR A 603 -24.83 9.85 -10.71
CA TYR A 603 -25.04 10.35 -12.08
C TYR A 603 -26.51 10.42 -12.54
N ASP A 604 -27.50 10.15 -11.69
CA ASP A 604 -28.92 10.18 -12.06
C ASP A 604 -29.84 11.09 -11.21
N ALA A 605 -29.28 11.86 -10.27
CA ALA A 605 -29.92 12.93 -9.49
C ALA A 605 -31.11 12.50 -8.62
N LYS A 606 -30.92 11.49 -7.75
CA LYS A 606 -31.99 11.03 -6.83
C LYS A 606 -31.63 11.09 -5.34
N ASP A 607 -30.36 11.20 -5.03
CA ASP A 607 -29.72 11.14 -3.73
C ASP A 607 -30.12 12.31 -2.80
N ILE A 608 -30.05 12.03 -1.49
CA ILE A 608 -30.73 12.80 -0.43
C ILE A 608 -29.74 13.07 0.72
N VAL A 609 -28.97 14.15 0.59
CA VAL A 609 -28.13 14.68 1.67
C VAL A 609 -29.00 15.14 2.85
N GLN A 610 -28.71 14.64 4.05
CA GLN A 610 -29.49 14.86 5.27
C GLN A 610 -28.65 15.29 6.49
N ASP A 611 -27.56 16.01 6.23
CA ASP A 611 -26.69 16.57 7.27
C ASP A 611 -27.45 17.41 8.32
N GLN A 612 -27.04 17.34 9.58
CA GLN A 612 -27.40 18.26 10.68
C GLN A 612 -26.22 18.44 11.66
N GLY A 613 -25.03 18.70 11.14
CA GLY A 613 -23.78 18.84 11.90
C GLY A 613 -23.67 20.02 12.87
N LEU A 614 -22.45 20.27 13.35
CA LEU A 614 -22.20 21.17 14.48
C LEU A 614 -22.15 22.66 14.04
N PRO A 615 -22.47 23.60 14.96
CA PRO A 615 -22.49 25.02 14.60
C PRO A 615 -21.09 25.61 14.35
N GLY A 616 -20.65 25.62 13.10
CA GLY A 616 -19.35 26.15 12.65
C GLY A 616 -18.67 25.30 11.57
N ASP A 617 -19.24 24.12 11.31
CA ASP A 617 -18.93 23.17 10.24
C ASP A 617 -19.25 23.80 8.86
N ILE A 618 -18.62 23.31 7.78
CA ILE A 618 -18.70 23.88 6.42
C ILE A 618 -18.71 22.77 5.36
N ASP A 619 -19.90 22.35 4.95
CA ASP A 619 -20.06 21.12 4.16
C ASP A 619 -20.17 21.38 2.65
N THR A 620 -19.78 20.39 1.83
CA THR A 620 -19.54 20.58 0.38
C THR A 620 -20.16 19.49 -0.49
N VAL A 621 -21.07 19.87 -1.39
CA VAL A 621 -21.62 18.96 -2.41
C VAL A 621 -20.86 19.07 -3.74
N ILE A 622 -20.43 17.91 -4.27
CA ILE A 622 -19.83 17.75 -5.59
C ILE A 622 -20.88 17.14 -6.53
N MET A 623 -21.40 17.95 -7.44
CA MET A 623 -22.42 17.59 -8.41
C MET A 623 -21.78 17.21 -9.76
N PRO A 624 -21.98 16.01 -10.31
CA PRO A 624 -21.41 15.70 -11.62
C PRO A 624 -22.11 16.47 -12.76
N TYR A 625 -21.34 16.95 -13.75
CA TYR A 625 -21.84 17.72 -14.91
C TYR A 625 -22.87 16.96 -15.78
N GLN A 626 -23.06 15.67 -15.56
CA GLN A 626 -24.11 14.86 -16.17
C GLN A 626 -25.50 15.22 -15.63
N LEU A 627 -25.60 15.81 -14.44
CA LEU A 627 -26.86 16.22 -13.82
C LEU A 627 -27.33 17.58 -14.33
N SER A 628 -28.64 17.73 -14.50
CA SER A 628 -29.23 19.00 -14.95
C SER A 628 -29.38 20.04 -13.84
N SER A 629 -29.53 19.62 -12.58
CA SER A 629 -29.77 20.54 -11.45
C SER A 629 -29.64 19.84 -10.10
N TYR A 630 -29.07 20.53 -9.10
CA TYR A 630 -29.18 20.17 -7.68
C TYR A 630 -29.65 21.37 -6.85
N THR A 631 -30.13 21.11 -5.62
CA THR A 631 -30.52 22.14 -4.65
C THR A 631 -30.02 21.71 -3.27
N LEU A 632 -29.27 22.59 -2.59
CA LEU A 632 -28.61 22.25 -1.34
C LEU A 632 -29.61 21.88 -0.23
N ALA A 633 -29.25 20.83 0.52
CA ALA A 633 -29.89 20.53 1.80
C ALA A 633 -29.63 21.66 2.82
N LYS A 634 -30.42 21.71 3.90
CA LYS A 634 -30.38 22.80 4.89
C LYS A 634 -29.31 22.56 5.96
N GLY A 635 -28.19 23.27 5.81
CA GLY A 635 -26.95 23.08 6.57
C GLY A 635 -25.88 22.42 5.68
N ILE A 636 -25.77 22.92 4.45
CA ILE A 636 -24.66 22.67 3.53
C ILE A 636 -24.31 24.05 2.97
N GLU A 637 -23.04 24.41 3.00
CA GLU A 637 -22.56 25.75 2.67
C GLU A 637 -22.08 25.81 1.22
N ASN A 638 -21.39 24.78 0.72
CA ASN A 638 -20.75 24.80 -0.59
C ASN A 638 -21.39 23.82 -1.59
N ALA A 639 -21.42 24.21 -2.88
CA ALA A 639 -21.63 23.28 -3.97
C ALA A 639 -20.75 23.60 -5.19
N THR A 640 -20.22 22.56 -5.84
CA THR A 640 -19.41 22.67 -7.05
C THR A 640 -19.89 21.68 -8.10
N ILE A 641 -20.09 22.13 -9.35
CA ILE A 641 -20.33 21.25 -10.49
C ILE A 641 -18.98 20.78 -11.05
N THR A 642 -18.83 19.48 -11.33
CA THR A 642 -17.57 18.96 -11.88
C THR A 642 -17.27 19.53 -13.28
N PRO A 643 -15.98 19.58 -13.71
CA PRO A 643 -15.60 20.14 -15.00
C PRO A 643 -16.28 19.45 -16.18
N GLY A 644 -16.96 20.22 -17.02
CA GLY A 644 -17.71 19.74 -18.19
C GLY A 644 -18.50 20.86 -18.87
N THR A 645 -18.91 20.64 -20.11
CA THR A 645 -19.56 21.65 -20.98
C THR A 645 -21.10 21.53 -21.05
N GLN A 646 -21.71 20.79 -20.11
CA GLN A 646 -23.16 20.57 -20.09
C GLN A 646 -23.84 21.59 -19.19
N ALA A 647 -25.01 22.08 -19.63
CA ALA A 647 -25.81 23.03 -18.89
C ALA A 647 -26.41 22.38 -17.62
N SER A 648 -25.82 22.73 -16.48
CA SER A 648 -26.08 22.17 -15.15
C SER A 648 -26.30 23.31 -14.16
N ASN A 649 -27.14 23.11 -13.14
CA ASN A 649 -27.63 24.22 -12.30
C ASN A 649 -27.49 23.94 -10.81
N LEU A 650 -27.26 24.97 -10.00
CA LEU A 650 -27.23 24.89 -8.54
C LEU A 650 -28.23 25.87 -7.92
N THR A 651 -28.72 25.53 -6.73
CA THR A 651 -29.55 26.41 -5.90
C THR A 651 -29.15 26.20 -4.44
N GLY A 652 -28.91 27.28 -3.71
CA GLY A 652 -28.58 27.29 -2.29
C GLY A 652 -29.78 27.07 -1.38
N ASN A 653 -29.63 27.45 -0.12
CA ASN A 653 -30.62 27.28 0.95
C ASN A 653 -30.94 28.62 1.66
N ASP A 654 -31.02 28.63 2.99
CA ASP A 654 -31.30 29.81 3.84
C ASP A 654 -30.04 30.25 4.65
N GLY A 655 -28.83 29.92 4.17
CA GLY A 655 -27.53 30.27 4.77
C GLY A 655 -26.52 30.84 3.76
N ASP A 656 -25.36 31.31 4.23
CA ASP A 656 -24.29 31.91 3.41
C ASP A 656 -23.64 30.86 2.48
N ASN A 657 -24.04 30.77 1.20
CA ASN A 657 -23.65 29.68 0.29
C ASN A 657 -22.55 30.03 -0.72
N ALA A 658 -21.62 29.11 -0.99
CA ALA A 658 -20.65 29.20 -2.10
C ALA A 658 -20.98 28.23 -3.24
N LEU A 659 -21.27 28.75 -4.44
CA LEU A 659 -21.77 27.97 -5.58
C LEU A 659 -20.88 28.15 -6.82
N THR A 660 -20.33 27.05 -7.33
CA THR A 660 -19.37 27.02 -8.46
C THR A 660 -19.94 26.22 -9.63
N GLY A 661 -20.05 26.84 -10.81
CA GLY A 661 -20.47 26.20 -12.07
C GLY A 661 -19.32 25.50 -12.82
N ASN A 662 -19.42 25.42 -14.15
CA ASN A 662 -18.47 24.70 -15.01
C ASN A 662 -18.30 25.38 -16.40
N ASP A 663 -17.97 24.61 -17.45
CA ASP A 663 -17.84 25.11 -18.84
C ASP A 663 -19.19 25.06 -19.61
N GLY A 664 -20.30 24.88 -18.90
CA GLY A 664 -21.64 24.79 -19.43
C GLY A 664 -22.38 26.13 -19.42
N ARG A 665 -23.66 26.13 -19.81
CA ARG A 665 -24.56 27.21 -19.39
C ARG A 665 -25.09 26.90 -18.01
N ASN A 666 -24.67 27.63 -16.99
CA ASN A 666 -25.13 27.43 -15.62
C ASN A 666 -26.22 28.44 -15.22
N GLN A 667 -27.18 27.98 -14.41
CA GLN A 667 -28.00 28.83 -13.56
C GLN A 667 -27.60 28.56 -12.11
N LEU A 668 -27.16 29.61 -11.42
CA LEU A 668 -26.79 29.57 -10.02
C LEU A 668 -27.73 30.51 -9.26
N ILE A 669 -28.32 30.01 -8.18
CA ILE A 669 -29.18 30.78 -7.28
C ILE A 669 -28.61 30.60 -5.88
N GLY A 670 -28.23 31.67 -5.18
CA GLY A 670 -27.89 31.63 -3.75
C GLY A 670 -29.14 31.36 -2.94
N GLY A 671 -29.70 32.39 -2.31
CA GLY A 671 -31.07 32.37 -1.82
C GLY A 671 -31.32 33.42 -0.75
N VAL A 672 -31.06 33.05 0.50
CA VAL A 672 -31.07 33.93 1.66
C VAL A 672 -29.81 33.65 2.45
N GLY A 673 -28.87 34.58 2.48
CA GLY A 673 -27.54 34.33 3.01
C GLY A 673 -26.61 35.50 2.73
N ARG A 674 -25.30 35.25 2.66
CA ARG A 674 -24.33 36.09 1.96
C ARG A 674 -23.59 35.21 0.99
N ASP A 675 -24.09 35.17 -0.23
CA ASP A 675 -23.74 34.10 -1.16
C ASP A 675 -22.53 34.48 -2.03
N SER A 676 -21.82 33.47 -2.55
CA SER A 676 -20.64 33.62 -3.40
C SER A 676 -20.80 32.74 -4.64
N LEU A 677 -21.22 33.32 -5.75
CA LEU A 677 -21.55 32.61 -7.00
C LEU A 677 -20.44 32.81 -8.03
N PHE A 678 -19.93 31.71 -8.60
CA PHE A 678 -18.97 31.70 -9.71
C PHE A 678 -19.54 30.88 -10.88
N GLY A 679 -19.85 31.54 -12.01
CA GLY A 679 -20.47 30.90 -13.18
C GLY A 679 -19.51 29.92 -13.85
N GLY A 680 -18.42 30.43 -14.42
CA GLY A 680 -17.34 29.61 -14.98
C GLY A 680 -16.96 30.04 -16.40
N VAL A 681 -17.24 29.18 -17.38
CA VAL A 681 -17.09 29.49 -18.80
C VAL A 681 -18.40 29.16 -19.52
N GLY A 682 -19.19 30.17 -19.86
CA GLY A 682 -20.57 29.92 -20.24
C GLY A 682 -21.28 31.09 -20.91
N ALA A 683 -22.52 31.30 -20.49
CA ALA A 683 -23.36 32.44 -20.85
C ALA A 683 -24.56 32.42 -19.91
N ASP A 684 -24.29 32.79 -18.65
CA ASP A 684 -24.89 32.18 -17.47
C ASP A 684 -25.93 33.07 -16.78
N SER A 685 -26.56 32.54 -15.74
CA SER A 685 -27.65 33.21 -15.01
C SER A 685 -27.42 33.10 -13.51
N LEU A 686 -26.77 34.10 -12.92
CA LEU A 686 -26.41 34.15 -11.51
C LEU A 686 -27.40 35.05 -10.76
N SER A 687 -27.97 34.52 -9.68
CA SER A 687 -28.90 35.21 -8.78
C SER A 687 -28.40 35.06 -7.35
N GLY A 688 -28.00 36.15 -6.68
CA GLY A 688 -27.70 36.14 -5.23
C GLY A 688 -28.98 35.88 -4.43
N GLY A 689 -29.58 36.94 -3.90
CA GLY A 689 -30.97 36.89 -3.46
C GLY A 689 -31.32 37.96 -2.44
N THR A 690 -31.09 37.68 -1.17
CA THR A 690 -31.17 38.68 -0.10
C THR A 690 -30.00 38.49 0.86
N GLY A 691 -29.07 39.44 0.88
CA GLY A 691 -27.77 39.19 1.48
C GLY A 691 -26.78 40.34 1.45
N ALA A 692 -25.54 40.01 1.09
CA ALA A 692 -24.44 40.91 0.80
C ALA A 692 -23.44 40.12 -0.05
N ASP A 693 -23.84 39.92 -1.29
CA ASP A 693 -23.43 38.76 -2.10
C ASP A 693 -22.25 39.08 -3.02
N ILE A 694 -21.49 38.06 -3.38
CA ILE A 694 -20.38 38.13 -4.34
C ILE A 694 -20.77 37.35 -5.58
N ILE A 695 -20.70 37.99 -6.75
CA ILE A 695 -21.10 37.40 -8.03
C ILE A 695 -19.95 37.58 -9.03
N VAL A 696 -19.46 36.45 -9.55
CA VAL A 696 -18.46 36.36 -10.62
C VAL A 696 -19.13 35.62 -11.78
N GLY A 697 -19.36 36.29 -12.92
CA GLY A 697 -19.84 35.60 -14.12
C GLY A 697 -18.83 34.55 -14.59
N GLY A 698 -17.60 35.02 -14.84
CA GLY A 698 -16.56 34.24 -15.48
C GLY A 698 -16.45 34.66 -16.94
N SER A 699 -16.06 33.76 -17.83
CA SER A 699 -15.89 34.08 -19.27
C SER A 699 -17.13 33.71 -20.07
N GLY A 700 -17.91 34.69 -20.55
CA GLY A 700 -19.14 34.36 -21.26
C GLY A 700 -19.95 35.50 -21.88
N LYS A 701 -21.25 35.45 -21.60
CA LYS A 701 -22.17 36.58 -21.62
C LYS A 701 -23.24 36.27 -20.60
N ASP A 702 -23.11 36.90 -19.46
CA ASP A 702 -23.78 36.45 -18.25
C ASP A 702 -24.86 37.45 -17.82
N VAL A 703 -25.83 36.92 -17.08
CA VAL A 703 -27.00 37.63 -16.61
C VAL A 703 -26.96 37.59 -15.09
N LEU A 704 -26.59 38.73 -14.51
CA LEU A 704 -26.29 38.88 -13.10
C LEU A 704 -27.44 39.63 -12.42
N VAL A 705 -27.83 39.15 -11.24
CA VAL A 705 -28.91 39.67 -10.40
C VAL A 705 -28.44 39.48 -8.94
N SER A 706 -28.07 40.54 -8.21
CA SER A 706 -27.68 40.36 -6.80
C SER A 706 -28.88 40.34 -5.86
N GLY A 707 -29.96 41.04 -6.22
CA GLY A 707 -31.20 41.09 -5.44
C GLY A 707 -31.22 42.23 -4.44
N ALA A 708 -31.12 41.93 -3.15
CA ALA A 708 -31.30 42.91 -2.08
C ALA A 708 -30.24 42.79 -0.98
N GLY A 709 -29.14 43.53 -1.14
CA GLY A 709 -28.03 43.52 -0.19
C GLY A 709 -27.12 44.73 -0.28
N ALA A 710 -25.83 44.48 -0.10
CA ALA A 710 -24.75 45.45 -0.26
C ALA A 710 -23.67 44.77 -1.11
N ASP A 711 -24.01 44.56 -2.38
CA ASP A 711 -23.52 43.42 -3.14
C ASP A 711 -22.27 43.77 -3.97
N ARG A 712 -21.63 42.75 -4.53
CA ARG A 712 -20.34 42.90 -5.20
C ARG A 712 -20.25 42.02 -6.45
N PHE A 713 -20.07 42.69 -7.59
CA PHE A 713 -19.86 42.04 -8.89
C PHE A 713 -18.37 42.11 -9.23
N ASP A 714 -17.69 40.97 -9.22
CA ASP A 714 -16.23 40.87 -9.40
C ASP A 714 -15.87 40.51 -10.83
N PHE A 715 -15.03 41.34 -11.47
CA PHE A 715 -14.40 41.06 -12.75
C PHE A 715 -12.89 41.01 -12.53
N ASN A 716 -12.27 39.88 -12.87
CA ASN A 716 -10.85 39.60 -12.67
C ASN A 716 -10.05 39.72 -13.99
N SER A 717 -10.75 39.69 -15.13
CA SER A 717 -10.14 39.71 -16.45
C SER A 717 -10.97 40.54 -17.44
N THR A 718 -10.32 41.21 -18.40
CA THR A 718 -11.02 41.76 -19.57
C THR A 718 -11.58 40.67 -20.49
N GLY A 719 -11.21 39.40 -20.26
CA GLY A 719 -11.80 38.24 -20.90
C GLY A 719 -13.10 37.74 -20.27
N ASP A 720 -13.49 38.25 -19.08
CA ASP A 720 -14.73 37.85 -18.42
C ASP A 720 -15.94 38.33 -19.24
N THR A 721 -16.05 39.65 -19.41
CA THR A 721 -17.12 40.33 -20.15
C THR A 721 -16.67 40.88 -21.50
N GLY A 722 -17.43 40.62 -22.56
CA GLY A 722 -17.13 41.13 -23.89
C GLY A 722 -17.46 42.62 -24.11
N THR A 723 -17.01 43.17 -25.24
CA THR A 723 -17.07 44.61 -25.57
C THR A 723 -18.31 45.06 -26.34
N THR A 724 -19.30 44.18 -26.54
CA THR A 724 -20.46 44.43 -27.42
C THR A 724 -21.78 44.04 -26.77
N SER A 725 -22.90 44.64 -27.17
CA SER A 725 -24.23 44.29 -26.61
C SER A 725 -24.61 42.80 -26.75
N THR A 726 -23.97 42.07 -27.68
CA THR A 726 -24.10 40.63 -27.90
C THR A 726 -23.15 39.76 -27.08
N THR A 727 -22.14 40.33 -26.42
CA THR A 727 -21.08 39.61 -25.67
C THR A 727 -20.76 40.20 -24.29
N GLN A 728 -21.29 41.37 -23.95
CA GLN A 728 -21.09 42.05 -22.66
C GLN A 728 -22.09 41.54 -21.61
N ASP A 729 -21.65 41.39 -20.38
CA ASP A 729 -22.47 40.93 -19.26
C ASP A 729 -23.53 41.94 -18.85
N VAL A 730 -24.55 41.45 -18.14
CA VAL A 730 -25.77 42.19 -17.86
C VAL A 730 -26.15 42.08 -16.38
N ILE A 731 -25.79 43.10 -15.61
CA ILE A 731 -26.30 43.32 -14.25
C ILE A 731 -27.67 44.01 -14.38
N ASN A 732 -28.69 43.48 -13.72
CA ASN A 732 -30.09 43.88 -13.96
C ASN A 732 -30.68 44.86 -12.94
N ASP A 733 -30.06 44.96 -11.76
CA ASP A 733 -30.66 45.50 -10.54
C ASP A 733 -29.75 46.46 -9.74
N PHE A 734 -28.46 46.57 -10.11
CA PHE A 734 -27.42 47.36 -9.44
C PHE A 734 -27.90 48.64 -8.72
N SER A 735 -27.76 48.64 -7.40
CA SER A 735 -28.29 49.62 -6.46
C SER A 735 -27.21 50.18 -5.55
N SER A 736 -26.56 51.26 -5.99
CA SER A 736 -25.64 52.07 -5.16
C SER A 736 -26.32 52.76 -3.96
N ALA A 737 -27.64 52.58 -3.77
CA ALA A 737 -28.39 53.02 -2.61
C ALA A 737 -28.49 51.95 -1.51
N GLU A 738 -28.31 50.66 -1.85
CA GLU A 738 -28.40 49.52 -0.93
C GLU A 738 -26.98 49.08 -0.51
N GLY A 739 -26.03 49.02 -1.46
CA GLY A 739 -24.61 49.14 -1.14
C GLY A 739 -23.62 49.00 -2.31
N ASP A 740 -24.10 48.67 -3.50
CA ASP A 740 -23.40 47.77 -4.42
C ASP A 740 -22.09 48.29 -5.01
N LYS A 741 -21.23 47.33 -5.36
CA LYS A 741 -19.88 47.53 -5.93
C LYS A 741 -19.70 46.70 -7.20
N ILE A 742 -19.02 47.30 -8.18
CA ILE A 742 -18.33 46.56 -9.24
C ILE A 742 -16.85 46.57 -8.87
N ASP A 743 -16.24 45.41 -8.70
CA ASP A 743 -14.80 45.32 -8.46
C ASP A 743 -14.07 45.09 -9.78
N LEU A 744 -13.03 45.90 -10.00
CA LEU A 744 -12.14 45.87 -11.15
C LEU A 744 -10.66 45.82 -10.71
N LYS A 745 -10.36 45.70 -9.41
CA LYS A 745 -9.00 45.85 -8.84
C LYS A 745 -7.99 44.82 -9.36
N ASP A 746 -8.49 43.66 -9.79
CA ASP A 746 -7.67 42.53 -10.25
C ASP A 746 -7.43 42.59 -11.78
N ILE A 747 -8.12 43.49 -12.49
CA ILE A 747 -7.84 43.81 -13.89
C ILE A 747 -6.75 44.88 -13.94
N ASP A 748 -5.60 44.55 -14.53
CA ASP A 748 -4.55 45.53 -14.82
C ASP A 748 -5.06 46.64 -15.77
N ALA A 749 -4.96 47.89 -15.33
CA ALA A 749 -5.43 49.08 -16.04
C ALA A 749 -4.42 49.70 -17.02
N ASP A 750 -3.15 49.29 -17.02
CA ASP A 750 -2.16 49.73 -18.02
C ASP A 750 -1.20 48.58 -18.40
N THR A 751 -1.66 47.75 -19.33
CA THR A 751 -0.91 46.60 -19.88
C THR A 751 0.37 47.00 -20.63
N THR A 752 0.64 48.31 -20.79
CA THR A 752 1.88 48.84 -21.37
C THR A 752 2.95 49.16 -20.31
N ALA A 753 2.57 49.18 -19.04
CA ALA A 753 3.41 49.45 -17.88
C ALA A 753 3.92 48.13 -17.25
N ALA A 754 4.06 48.04 -15.91
CA ALA A 754 4.80 46.92 -15.29
C ALA A 754 4.41 46.61 -13.84
N GLY A 755 3.90 45.39 -13.61
CA GLY A 755 3.09 45.07 -12.44
C GLY A 755 1.67 45.60 -12.61
N ASP A 756 0.76 45.26 -11.72
CA ASP A 756 -0.68 45.49 -11.93
C ASP A 756 -1.07 46.94 -11.59
N GLN A 757 -1.76 47.65 -12.49
CA GLN A 757 -2.13 49.05 -12.32
C GLN A 757 -3.62 49.22 -12.00
N ALA A 758 -3.94 50.10 -11.06
CA ALA A 758 -5.32 50.45 -10.69
C ALA A 758 -5.94 51.47 -11.67
N PHE A 759 -7.26 51.36 -11.92
CA PHE A 759 -8.00 52.29 -12.78
C PHE A 759 -8.09 53.71 -12.21
N ALA A 760 -8.35 54.69 -13.08
CA ALA A 760 -8.54 56.08 -12.68
C ALA A 760 -9.81 56.26 -11.83
N ALA A 761 -9.65 56.83 -10.63
CA ALA A 761 -10.74 57.08 -9.68
C ALA A 761 -11.74 58.20 -10.09
N GLU A 762 -11.82 58.59 -11.37
CA GLU A 762 -12.82 59.54 -11.89
C GLU A 762 -13.49 58.97 -13.15
N ILE A 763 -14.74 58.55 -13.03
CA ILE A 763 -15.52 57.97 -14.14
C ILE A 763 -16.07 59.08 -15.04
N THR A 764 -15.81 59.00 -16.36
CA THR A 764 -16.40 59.92 -17.34
C THR A 764 -17.87 59.57 -17.62
N VAL A 765 -18.81 60.30 -17.01
CA VAL A 765 -20.27 60.08 -17.18
C VAL A 765 -20.83 60.83 -18.39
N GLY A 766 -20.99 60.12 -19.51
CA GLY A 766 -21.09 60.69 -20.85
C GLY A 766 -22.47 60.70 -21.51
N GLY A 767 -22.49 60.70 -22.84
CA GLY A 767 -23.66 60.36 -23.66
C GLY A 767 -23.43 59.00 -24.31
N THR A 768 -24.01 58.76 -25.49
CA THR A 768 -23.70 57.55 -26.27
C THR A 768 -22.19 57.44 -26.51
N PHE A 769 -21.58 56.35 -26.05
CA PHE A 769 -20.14 56.12 -26.25
C PHE A 769 -19.82 55.95 -27.75
N SER A 770 -18.67 56.47 -28.18
CA SER A 770 -18.28 56.51 -29.59
C SER A 770 -16.80 56.15 -29.83
N GLY A 771 -16.17 55.50 -28.85
CA GLY A 771 -14.72 55.47 -28.73
C GLY A 771 -14.13 56.84 -28.36
N GLY A 772 -12.81 56.86 -28.16
CA GLY A 772 -12.04 58.06 -27.85
C GLY A 772 -11.71 58.23 -26.36
N PHE A 773 -11.25 57.16 -25.71
CA PHE A 773 -10.46 57.27 -24.49
C PHE A 773 -9.17 58.09 -24.73
N ALA A 774 -8.55 58.57 -23.65
CA ALA A 774 -7.41 59.47 -23.67
C ALA A 774 -6.14 58.86 -23.04
N SER A 775 -6.26 57.82 -22.22
CA SER A 775 -5.16 57.07 -21.61
C SER A 775 -5.63 55.65 -21.19
N PRO A 776 -4.70 54.70 -20.97
CA PRO A 776 -5.00 53.48 -20.23
C PRO A 776 -5.61 53.81 -18.86
N GLY A 777 -6.50 52.95 -18.36
CA GLY A 777 -7.16 53.11 -17.08
C GLY A 777 -8.30 54.13 -17.04
N ASP A 778 -8.66 54.74 -18.18
CA ASP A 778 -9.87 55.56 -18.30
C ASP A 778 -11.14 54.69 -18.19
N LEU A 779 -12.14 55.18 -17.45
CA LEU A 779 -13.47 54.56 -17.34
C LEU A 779 -14.56 55.51 -17.86
N TYR A 780 -15.51 55.00 -18.65
CA TYR A 780 -16.60 55.78 -19.26
C TYR A 780 -17.96 55.13 -19.00
N PHE A 781 -18.90 55.89 -18.42
CA PHE A 781 -20.28 55.44 -18.24
C PHE A 781 -21.23 56.13 -19.22
N ASP A 782 -21.74 55.37 -20.19
CA ASP A 782 -22.78 55.79 -21.12
C ASP A 782 -24.16 55.66 -20.45
N LYS A 783 -24.65 56.75 -19.85
CA LYS A 783 -26.01 56.82 -19.26
C LYS A 783 -27.17 56.78 -20.27
N THR A 784 -26.90 56.56 -21.55
CA THR A 784 -27.89 56.45 -22.65
C THR A 784 -28.09 55.01 -23.06
N ALA A 785 -26.99 54.24 -23.13
CA ALA A 785 -27.00 52.79 -23.29
C ALA A 785 -27.10 52.05 -21.95
N HIS A 786 -26.78 52.72 -20.83
CA HIS A 786 -26.59 52.18 -19.49
C HIS A 786 -25.40 51.20 -19.40
N VAL A 787 -24.26 51.55 -20.00
CA VAL A 787 -23.08 50.68 -20.10
C VAL A 787 -21.85 51.37 -19.51
N LEU A 788 -21.10 50.65 -18.67
CA LEU A 788 -19.74 51.00 -18.26
C LEU A 788 -18.74 50.41 -19.26
N TYR A 789 -17.80 51.21 -19.73
CA TYR A 789 -16.68 50.81 -20.59
C TYR A 789 -15.37 51.15 -19.90
N GLY A 790 -14.33 50.33 -20.11
CA GLY A 790 -12.96 50.64 -19.72
C GLY A 790 -11.95 50.28 -20.81
N ASN A 791 -10.74 50.81 -20.67
CA ASN A 791 -9.60 50.56 -21.55
C ASN A 791 -8.33 50.29 -20.72
N ASN A 792 -7.49 49.35 -21.15
CA ASN A 792 -6.21 49.04 -20.52
C ASN A 792 -5.02 48.87 -21.49
N ASP A 793 -5.20 49.09 -22.80
CA ASP A 793 -4.11 49.13 -23.79
C ASP A 793 -3.69 50.54 -24.25
N GLY A 794 -4.51 51.56 -23.97
CA GLY A 794 -4.30 52.96 -24.33
C GLY A 794 -4.75 53.38 -25.74
N ASP A 795 -5.51 52.54 -26.46
CA ASP A 795 -6.11 52.86 -27.77
C ASP A 795 -7.42 53.70 -27.64
N ALA A 796 -8.27 53.74 -28.68
CA ALA A 796 -9.53 54.51 -28.70
C ALA A 796 -10.80 53.64 -28.53
N ALA A 797 -10.68 52.32 -28.41
CA ALA A 797 -11.75 51.36 -28.17
C ALA A 797 -11.86 51.00 -26.68
N ALA A 798 -12.87 50.19 -26.34
CA ALA A 798 -13.01 49.63 -25.00
C ALA A 798 -12.55 48.16 -25.02
N ASP A 799 -11.81 47.75 -24.00
CA ASP A 799 -11.30 46.38 -23.83
C ASP A 799 -12.31 45.49 -23.10
N PHE A 800 -13.17 46.08 -22.28
CA PHE A 800 -14.33 45.43 -21.65
C PHE A 800 -15.55 46.36 -21.59
N ALA A 801 -16.75 45.77 -21.44
CA ALA A 801 -18.00 46.51 -21.26
C ALA A 801 -18.93 45.79 -20.27
N ILE A 802 -19.70 46.52 -19.46
CA ILE A 802 -20.66 45.96 -18.49
C ILE A 802 -21.99 46.69 -18.62
N GLN A 803 -23.09 45.97 -18.89
CA GLN A 803 -24.43 46.54 -18.96
C GLN A 803 -25.04 46.65 -17.55
N LEU A 804 -25.38 47.86 -17.14
CA LEU A 804 -25.95 48.18 -15.82
C LEU A 804 -27.40 48.65 -15.98
N ASN A 805 -28.34 47.72 -16.17
CA ASN A 805 -29.73 48.07 -16.49
C ASN A 805 -30.36 48.94 -15.39
N GLY A 806 -31.10 49.97 -15.80
CA GLY A 806 -31.76 50.91 -14.87
C GLY A 806 -30.85 52.00 -14.28
N VAL A 807 -29.52 51.82 -14.25
CA VAL A 807 -28.58 52.77 -13.64
C VAL A 807 -28.50 54.05 -14.46
N SER A 808 -29.03 55.16 -13.94
CA SER A 808 -29.02 56.47 -14.64
C SER A 808 -27.76 57.33 -14.40
N SER A 809 -26.94 56.93 -13.42
CA SER A 809 -25.69 57.61 -13.04
C SER A 809 -24.81 56.69 -12.21
N LEU A 810 -23.51 56.67 -12.50
CA LEU A 810 -22.48 55.93 -11.75
C LEU A 810 -21.44 56.91 -11.19
N THR A 811 -20.77 56.55 -10.10
CA THR A 811 -19.70 57.33 -9.44
C THR A 811 -18.56 56.41 -8.99
N ASP A 812 -17.39 56.99 -8.74
CA ASP A 812 -16.21 56.35 -8.14
C ASP A 812 -16.56 55.45 -6.93
N THR A 813 -17.40 55.93 -6.03
CA THR A 813 -17.90 55.22 -4.83
C THR A 813 -18.78 53.98 -5.12
N ALA A 814 -19.07 53.68 -6.38
CA ALA A 814 -19.74 52.46 -6.84
C ALA A 814 -18.77 51.40 -7.34
N LEU A 815 -17.45 51.68 -7.34
CA LEU A 815 -16.41 50.76 -7.79
C LEU A 815 -15.48 50.34 -6.63
N VAL A 816 -14.77 49.24 -6.83
CA VAL A 816 -13.51 48.90 -6.14
C VAL A 816 -12.41 48.85 -7.21
N LEU A 817 -11.31 49.56 -6.97
CA LEU A 817 -10.22 49.86 -7.90
C LEU A 817 -8.86 49.80 -7.17
#